data_AF-A0A2R5GD58-F1
#
_entry.id   AF-A0A2R5GD58-F1
#
_cell.length_a   1.000
_cell.length_b   1.000
_cell.length_c   1.000
_cell.angle_alpha   90.00
_cell.angle_beta   90.00
_cell.angle_gamma   90.00
#
_symmetry.space_group_name_H-M   'P 1'
#
loop_
_entity.id
_entity.type
_entity.pdbx_description
1 polymer ?
#
loop_
_entity_poly.entity_id
_entity_poly.type
_entity_poly.pdbx_seq_one_letter_code
_entity_poly.pdbx_strand_id
1 'polypeptide(L)'
;MADPRMEACQEAYNAALSKLEGQDRLKNEFDKMWKALIKSNDSNQKLQQKAAELEAEVLAQSDKVQRAKSEEELQQMEKKDLQDEIEKNQREIGMQKLLHREKSTMLEELQRAIAELEEQVEIGPGWTPEQEKRLAQLQKRQVDLEHLLEQKISKLQTSRQDVQIISETVAKAEAERVTLEDEIADLRAQVEDNERSCKEAQLRRDRVDTDLRTLKARVENLQFELSGKETKVASGNAEIDALDNKLKAAKTKMEHYLNEYDNLFQQTQRLTGALDDQTRINKFLTEELGKREADIEVKRKESKAVKKEMDGVKRMMAHAEKRIAETDGLREKAEAHRVQIRERTQTVEREIRVARKENDTLQRQVDDLVKEREVLNKTLMKAEDRTKQVHDLISMYNNTKRNLENEIQGYKTDAITDRQGIEALEEEVQKYEKEAALESQRFANALEEVRLQDARISELQKRIAEGEGKLKQQQNLYEAVRSDRNLYSKNLIEAQEEIAEMKRKFKIMNHQIEQLKEEITTKDHSLVKEHFSHQKVEKEKEQLKNELTKIRKQTQSSEQIINNQEFEIQKLTQIMREAEEERARQEKEYRAIISERDILGSQLIRRNEELASLYEKIKLQMSALRKGESQFNALSGDLRSLQRTVRVLHRERKKLNEQVSGIPELDTEIIRLEREIAQERSKVKALSDEMERPLNVHRWRKLESSDPERFALIKKIQSTQVKLIEKTEEVALKAKQIEEKEKLYVELKNVLARQPGPEVAEQLVVYQQNLKDKQRQIKEMEADLETHRAKVNEYKFEIEALNNQMRGLKKDYIRRNLRHLLHLFRFIVFILWVFFFVGVVVFICCSVSFLP
;
A
#
# COMPACT_ATOMS: atom_id res chain seq x y z
N MET A 1 -10.41 -13.79 -45.56
CA MET A 1 -11.42 -14.72 -46.10
C MET A 1 -12.54 -14.84 -45.07
N ALA A 2 -13.79 -15.06 -45.48
CA ALA A 2 -14.85 -15.40 -44.53
C ALA A 2 -14.54 -16.76 -43.86
N ASP A 3 -14.93 -16.94 -42.60
CA ASP A 3 -14.88 -18.27 -41.98
C ASP A 3 -16.12 -19.05 -42.48
N PRO A 4 -15.96 -20.17 -43.21
CA PRO A 4 -17.10 -20.95 -43.71
C PRO A 4 -17.99 -21.50 -42.59
N ARG A 5 -17.50 -21.54 -41.34
CA ARG A 5 -18.31 -21.88 -40.16
C ARG A 5 -19.32 -20.78 -39.83
N MET A 6 -18.98 -19.50 -40.06
CA MET A 6 -19.92 -18.39 -39.85
C MET A 6 -20.99 -18.34 -40.93
N GLU A 7 -20.65 -18.66 -42.19
CA GLU A 7 -21.63 -18.76 -43.28
C GLU A 7 -22.63 -19.89 -43.00
N ALA A 8 -22.16 -21.09 -42.63
CA ALA A 8 -23.03 -22.20 -42.21
C ALA A 8 -23.90 -21.85 -40.97
N CYS A 9 -23.36 -21.11 -40.01
CA CYS A 9 -24.14 -20.59 -38.87
C CYS A 9 -25.19 -19.56 -39.30
N GLN A 10 -24.91 -18.74 -40.31
CA GLN A 10 -25.84 -17.72 -40.82
C GLN A 10 -26.96 -18.33 -41.67
N GLU A 11 -26.67 -19.38 -42.44
CA GLU A 11 -27.69 -20.21 -43.08
C GLU A 11 -28.59 -20.89 -42.03
N ALA A 12 -28.01 -21.48 -40.98
CA ALA A 12 -28.78 -22.07 -39.88
C ALA A 12 -29.65 -21.03 -39.14
N TYR A 13 -29.14 -19.82 -38.93
CA TYR A 13 -29.89 -18.70 -38.35
C TYR A 13 -31.06 -18.27 -39.24
N ASN A 14 -30.85 -18.12 -40.55
CA ASN A 14 -31.90 -17.78 -41.51
C ASN A 14 -32.97 -18.88 -41.60
N ALA A 15 -32.55 -20.16 -41.58
CA ALA A 15 -33.47 -21.30 -41.56
C ALA A 15 -34.28 -21.38 -40.25
N ALA A 16 -33.71 -20.96 -39.12
CA ALA A 16 -34.44 -20.83 -37.85
C ALA A 16 -35.43 -19.66 -37.88
N LEU A 17 -35.05 -18.51 -38.44
CA LEU A 17 -35.93 -17.34 -38.61
C LEU A 17 -37.16 -17.63 -39.49
N SER A 18 -36.99 -18.41 -40.57
CA SER A 18 -38.09 -18.87 -41.42
C SER A 18 -39.04 -19.81 -40.66
N LYS A 19 -38.52 -20.74 -39.86
CA LYS A 19 -39.33 -21.65 -39.02
C LYS A 19 -40.03 -20.97 -37.82
N LEU A 20 -39.77 -19.68 -37.57
CA LEU A 20 -40.32 -18.91 -36.44
C LEU A 20 -41.36 -17.86 -36.87
N GLU A 21 -41.90 -17.94 -38.09
CA GLU A 21 -42.96 -17.02 -38.55
C GLU A 21 -44.18 -17.02 -37.62
N GLY A 22 -44.61 -15.81 -37.24
CA GLY A 22 -45.66 -15.56 -36.23
C GLY A 22 -45.20 -15.43 -34.78
N GLN A 23 -43.90 -15.59 -34.45
CA GLN A 23 -43.40 -15.51 -33.05
C GLN A 23 -42.29 -14.47 -32.85
N ASP A 24 -42.61 -13.19 -33.05
CA ASP A 24 -41.63 -12.09 -33.08
C ASP A 24 -40.80 -11.91 -31.78
N ARG A 25 -41.33 -12.28 -30.60
CA ARG A 25 -40.53 -12.26 -29.36
C ARG A 25 -39.36 -13.25 -29.41
N LEU A 26 -39.57 -14.45 -29.96
CA LEU A 26 -38.52 -15.45 -30.11
C LEU A 26 -37.54 -15.06 -31.22
N LYS A 27 -38.02 -14.48 -32.33
CA LYS A 27 -37.14 -13.89 -33.35
C LYS A 27 -36.21 -12.82 -32.75
N ASN A 28 -36.72 -11.92 -31.92
CA ASN A 28 -35.92 -10.86 -31.30
C ASN A 28 -34.86 -11.37 -30.30
N GLU A 29 -35.13 -12.41 -29.50
CA GLU A 29 -34.10 -12.97 -28.60
C GLU A 29 -33.06 -13.81 -29.38
N PHE A 30 -33.45 -14.52 -30.44
CA PHE A 30 -32.50 -15.16 -31.36
C PHE A 30 -31.61 -14.13 -32.07
N ASP A 31 -32.18 -13.01 -32.54
CA ASP A 31 -31.45 -11.92 -33.20
C ASP A 31 -30.47 -11.20 -32.25
N LYS A 32 -30.82 -11.03 -30.97
CA LYS A 32 -29.87 -10.57 -29.94
C LYS A 32 -28.72 -11.55 -29.75
N MET A 33 -28.99 -12.85 -29.65
CA MET A 33 -27.94 -13.88 -29.50
C MET A 33 -27.05 -13.96 -30.76
N TRP A 34 -27.64 -13.85 -31.95
CA TRP A 34 -26.91 -13.78 -33.22
C TRP A 34 -26.00 -12.55 -33.30
N LYS A 35 -26.51 -11.36 -32.93
CA LYS A 35 -25.71 -10.12 -32.86
C LYS A 35 -24.62 -10.16 -31.78
N ALA A 36 -24.81 -10.91 -30.70
CA ALA A 36 -23.76 -11.16 -29.71
C ALA A 36 -22.69 -12.13 -30.25
N LEU A 37 -23.08 -13.18 -30.97
CA LEU A 37 -22.17 -14.14 -31.60
C LEU A 37 -21.31 -13.48 -32.69
N ILE A 38 -21.91 -12.66 -33.56
CA ILE A 38 -21.17 -11.85 -34.54
C ILE A 38 -20.15 -10.95 -33.85
N LYS A 39 -20.54 -10.17 -32.83
CA LYS A 39 -19.61 -9.30 -32.11
C LYS A 39 -18.45 -10.07 -31.45
N SER A 40 -18.73 -11.27 -30.94
CA SER A 40 -17.71 -12.17 -30.40
C SER A 40 -16.74 -12.61 -31.51
N ASN A 41 -17.27 -13.07 -32.65
CA ASN A 41 -16.46 -13.46 -33.82
C ASN A 41 -15.61 -12.29 -34.36
N ASP A 42 -16.20 -11.10 -34.54
CA ASP A 42 -15.49 -9.90 -34.99
C ASP A 42 -14.34 -9.52 -34.04
N SER A 43 -14.54 -9.70 -32.73
CA SER A 43 -13.49 -9.46 -31.74
C SER A 43 -12.38 -10.51 -31.81
N ASN A 44 -12.72 -11.76 -32.07
CA ASN A 44 -11.77 -12.87 -32.19
C ASN A 44 -10.96 -12.76 -33.49
N GLN A 45 -11.59 -12.39 -34.61
CA GLN A 45 -10.88 -12.12 -35.88
C GLN A 45 -9.91 -10.95 -35.76
N LYS A 46 -10.25 -9.89 -35.01
CA LYS A 46 -9.32 -8.77 -34.73
C LYS A 46 -8.15 -9.19 -33.84
N LEU A 47 -8.36 -10.12 -32.91
CA LEU A 47 -7.28 -10.70 -32.10
C LEU A 47 -6.38 -11.63 -32.94
N GLN A 48 -6.95 -12.43 -33.85
CA GLN A 48 -6.20 -13.25 -34.80
C GLN A 48 -5.41 -12.40 -35.82
N GLN A 49 -5.98 -11.30 -36.30
CA GLN A 49 -5.25 -10.33 -37.14
C GLN A 49 -4.06 -9.74 -36.38
N LYS A 50 -4.25 -9.29 -35.13
CA LYS A 50 -3.13 -8.82 -34.29
C LYS A 50 -2.10 -9.90 -33.98
N ALA A 51 -2.51 -11.15 -33.81
CA ALA A 51 -1.57 -12.26 -33.64
C ALA A 51 -0.73 -12.46 -34.91
N ALA A 52 -1.35 -12.46 -36.09
CA ALA A 52 -0.64 -12.57 -37.38
C ALA A 52 0.24 -11.34 -37.68
N GLU A 53 -0.17 -10.13 -37.30
CA GLU A 53 0.63 -8.91 -37.38
C GLU A 53 1.89 -9.02 -36.50
N LEU A 54 1.74 -9.48 -35.25
CA LEU A 54 2.86 -9.69 -34.32
C LEU A 54 3.77 -10.85 -34.74
N GLU A 55 3.23 -11.95 -35.27
CA GLU A 55 4.01 -13.05 -35.84
C GLU A 55 4.80 -12.61 -37.08
N ALA A 56 4.19 -11.82 -37.97
CA ALA A 56 4.87 -11.22 -39.11
C ALA A 56 5.95 -10.20 -38.68
N GLU A 57 5.71 -9.41 -37.64
CA GLU A 57 6.71 -8.49 -37.10
C GLU A 57 7.87 -9.23 -36.41
N VAL A 58 7.60 -10.29 -35.64
CA VAL A 58 8.62 -11.17 -35.05
C VAL A 58 9.45 -11.87 -36.15
N LEU A 59 8.81 -12.37 -37.20
CA LEU A 59 9.52 -12.92 -38.37
C LEU A 59 10.37 -11.86 -39.07
N ALA A 60 9.84 -10.65 -39.30
CA ALA A 60 10.59 -9.56 -39.92
C ALA A 60 11.79 -9.08 -39.07
N GLN A 61 11.71 -9.16 -37.74
CA GLN A 61 12.85 -8.90 -36.87
C GLN A 61 13.83 -10.08 -36.82
N SER A 62 13.35 -11.32 -36.87
CA SER A 62 14.21 -12.52 -37.01
C SER A 62 15.01 -12.48 -38.32
N ASP A 63 14.37 -12.12 -39.43
CA ASP A 63 15.00 -11.91 -40.74
C ASP A 63 16.07 -10.82 -40.70
N LYS A 64 15.80 -9.69 -40.03
CA LYS A 64 16.80 -8.62 -39.84
C LYS A 64 17.99 -9.10 -39.01
N VAL A 65 17.75 -9.87 -37.95
CA VAL A 65 18.82 -10.45 -37.11
C VAL A 65 19.63 -11.50 -37.86
N GLN A 66 19.01 -12.31 -38.73
CA GLN A 66 19.77 -13.24 -39.59
C GLN A 66 20.57 -12.51 -40.67
N ARG A 67 20.00 -11.47 -41.31
CA ARG A 67 20.74 -10.65 -42.30
C ARG A 67 21.92 -9.94 -41.66
N ALA A 68 21.72 -9.28 -40.51
CA ALA A 68 22.79 -8.66 -39.75
C ALA A 68 23.90 -9.65 -39.35
N LYS A 69 23.55 -10.91 -39.02
CA LYS A 69 24.54 -11.97 -38.78
C LYS A 69 25.27 -12.40 -40.04
N SER A 70 24.59 -12.58 -41.17
CA SER A 70 25.27 -12.91 -42.44
C SER A 70 26.15 -11.75 -42.93
N GLU A 71 25.77 -10.51 -42.66
CA GLU A 71 26.58 -9.31 -42.93
C GLU A 71 27.78 -9.23 -41.98
N GLU A 72 27.63 -9.59 -40.70
CA GLU A 72 28.73 -9.67 -39.74
C GLU A 72 29.70 -10.83 -40.05
N GLU A 73 29.19 -11.98 -40.49
CA GLU A 73 29.97 -13.13 -40.95
C GLU A 73 30.73 -12.81 -42.26
N LEU A 74 30.08 -12.12 -43.22
CA LEU A 74 30.73 -11.61 -44.42
C LEU A 74 31.81 -10.58 -44.08
N GLN A 75 31.52 -9.61 -43.20
CA GLN A 75 32.52 -8.62 -42.76
C GLN A 75 33.67 -9.25 -41.98
N GLN A 76 33.45 -10.35 -41.25
CA GLN A 76 34.53 -11.11 -40.61
C GLN A 76 35.37 -11.88 -41.64
N MET A 77 34.75 -12.44 -42.69
CA MET A 77 35.47 -13.05 -43.82
C MET A 77 36.28 -12.01 -44.60
N GLU A 78 35.66 -10.92 -45.08
CA GLU A 78 36.34 -9.82 -45.78
C GLU A 78 37.46 -9.21 -44.94
N LYS A 79 37.23 -8.98 -43.64
CA LYS A 79 38.28 -8.51 -42.73
C LYS A 79 39.42 -9.51 -42.60
N LYS A 80 39.13 -10.82 -42.57
CA LYS A 80 40.16 -11.85 -42.49
C LYS A 80 40.95 -11.93 -43.81
N ASP A 81 40.27 -11.92 -44.95
CA ASP A 81 40.91 -11.93 -46.27
C ASP A 81 41.77 -10.67 -46.46
N LEU A 82 41.30 -9.49 -46.01
CA LEU A 82 42.10 -8.26 -45.94
C LEU A 82 43.25 -8.34 -44.92
N GLN A 83 43.13 -9.09 -43.82
CA GLN A 83 44.23 -9.33 -42.88
C GLN A 83 45.28 -10.28 -43.48
N ASP A 84 44.86 -11.33 -44.17
CA ASP A 84 45.74 -12.27 -44.89
C ASP A 84 46.42 -11.57 -46.10
N GLU A 85 45.74 -10.66 -46.80
CA GLU A 85 46.33 -9.76 -47.80
C GLU A 85 47.28 -8.73 -47.18
N ILE A 86 46.92 -8.11 -46.04
CA ILE A 86 47.82 -7.17 -45.33
C ILE A 86 49.07 -7.90 -44.85
N GLU A 87 48.97 -9.13 -44.32
CA GLU A 87 50.15 -9.93 -43.99
C GLU A 87 50.96 -10.30 -45.23
N LYS A 88 50.33 -10.73 -46.33
CA LYS A 88 51.00 -11.01 -47.60
C LYS A 88 51.75 -9.77 -48.12
N ASN A 89 51.09 -8.63 -48.14
CA ASN A 89 51.65 -7.34 -48.56
C ASN A 89 52.74 -6.86 -47.58
N GLN A 90 52.64 -7.13 -46.27
CA GLN A 90 53.71 -6.85 -45.32
C GLN A 90 54.93 -7.77 -45.51
N ARG A 91 54.73 -9.05 -45.86
CA ARG A 91 55.81 -9.98 -46.22
C ARG A 91 56.47 -9.58 -47.54
N GLU A 92 55.68 -9.19 -48.55
CA GLU A 92 56.19 -8.67 -49.83
C GLU A 92 56.91 -7.33 -49.65
N ILE A 93 56.39 -6.40 -48.85
CA ILE A 93 57.09 -5.16 -48.43
C ILE A 93 58.35 -5.48 -47.61
N GLY A 94 58.35 -6.56 -46.82
CA GLY A 94 59.52 -7.07 -46.11
C GLY A 94 60.61 -7.55 -47.07
N MET A 95 60.27 -8.37 -48.06
CA MET A 95 61.17 -8.76 -49.14
C MET A 95 61.63 -7.57 -49.97
N GLN A 96 60.74 -6.66 -50.35
CA GLN A 96 61.07 -5.42 -51.07
C GLN A 96 62.04 -4.56 -50.25
N LYS A 97 61.89 -4.46 -48.93
CA LYS A 97 62.82 -3.70 -48.05
C LYS A 97 64.16 -4.40 -47.83
N LEU A 98 64.22 -5.73 -47.87
CA LEU A 98 65.49 -6.48 -47.93
C LEU A 98 66.18 -6.26 -49.28
N LEU A 99 65.48 -6.50 -50.38
CA LEU A 99 65.97 -6.31 -51.75
C LEU A 99 66.35 -4.85 -52.03
N HIS A 100 65.66 -3.86 -51.45
CA HIS A 100 66.02 -2.45 -51.53
C HIS A 100 67.24 -2.11 -50.67
N ARG A 101 67.47 -2.78 -49.53
CA ARG A 101 68.73 -2.62 -48.78
C ARG A 101 69.90 -3.18 -49.58
N GLU A 102 69.77 -4.40 -50.10
CA GLU A 102 70.76 -5.04 -50.97
C GLU A 102 71.05 -4.20 -52.23
N LYS A 103 70.01 -3.68 -52.89
CA LYS A 103 70.15 -2.77 -54.04
C LYS A 103 70.68 -1.38 -53.66
N SER A 104 70.44 -0.88 -52.44
CA SER A 104 71.01 0.38 -51.97
C SER A 104 72.51 0.24 -51.72
N THR A 105 72.94 -0.84 -51.07
CA THR A 105 74.38 -1.14 -50.94
C THR A 105 75.04 -1.34 -52.30
N MET A 106 74.37 -2.05 -53.22
CA MET A 106 74.88 -2.23 -54.59
C MET A 106 74.89 -0.92 -55.41
N LEU A 107 73.97 0.02 -55.14
CA LEU A 107 73.99 1.37 -55.72
C LEU A 107 75.10 2.24 -55.13
N GLU A 108 75.38 2.17 -53.82
CA GLU A 108 76.50 2.89 -53.18
C GLU A 108 77.89 2.34 -53.57
N GLU A 109 77.94 1.12 -54.10
CA GLU A 109 79.12 0.52 -54.74
C GLU A 109 79.21 0.93 -56.23
N LEU A 110 78.11 0.83 -56.99
CA LEU A 110 78.08 1.22 -58.42
C LEU A 110 78.25 2.73 -58.64
N GLN A 111 77.73 3.59 -57.76
CA GLN A 111 77.94 5.04 -57.83
C GLN A 111 79.40 5.43 -57.53
N ARG A 112 80.14 4.62 -56.76
CA ARG A 112 81.60 4.77 -56.61
C ARG A 112 82.33 4.34 -57.89
N ALA A 113 81.94 3.22 -58.49
CA ALA A 113 82.54 2.73 -59.73
C ALA A 113 82.28 3.66 -60.95
N ILE A 114 81.17 4.40 -60.97
CA ILE A 114 80.88 5.39 -62.02
C ILE A 114 81.77 6.65 -61.85
N ALA A 115 81.96 7.11 -60.61
CA ALA A 115 82.83 8.26 -60.33
C ALA A 115 84.31 8.02 -60.70
N GLU A 116 84.78 6.77 -60.72
CA GLU A 116 86.13 6.38 -61.15
C GLU A 116 86.26 6.15 -62.68
N LEU A 117 85.17 6.28 -63.45
CA LEU A 117 85.16 6.04 -64.91
C LEU A 117 84.84 7.28 -65.76
N GLU A 118 84.34 8.37 -65.18
CA GLU A 118 84.10 9.63 -65.90
C GLU A 118 85.40 10.46 -66.11
N GLU A 119 86.54 10.03 -65.56
CA GLU A 119 87.86 10.66 -65.75
C GLU A 119 88.69 10.09 -66.93
N GLN A 120 88.09 9.26 -67.82
CA GLN A 120 88.83 8.59 -68.92
C GLN A 120 88.18 8.68 -70.33
N VAL A 121 87.57 9.81 -70.71
CA VAL A 121 87.20 10.06 -72.12
C VAL A 121 87.60 11.47 -72.59
N GLU A 122 88.80 11.59 -73.17
CA GLU A 122 89.22 12.70 -74.03
C GLU A 122 89.86 12.14 -75.32
N ILE A 123 89.87 12.95 -76.40
CA ILE A 123 90.46 12.66 -77.73
C ILE A 123 89.67 11.61 -78.54
N GLY A 124 89.33 11.78 -79.83
CA GLY A 124 89.67 12.84 -80.80
C GLY A 124 90.07 12.24 -82.16
N PRO A 125 89.40 12.58 -83.30
CA PRO A 125 89.66 11.94 -84.60
C PRO A 125 90.65 12.73 -85.50
N GLY A 126 91.20 12.08 -86.54
CA GLY A 126 92.06 12.69 -87.56
C GLY A 126 92.01 11.95 -88.92
N TRP A 127 92.46 12.60 -90.01
CA TRP A 127 92.44 12.08 -91.39
C TRP A 127 93.72 12.45 -92.17
N THR A 128 94.06 11.70 -93.22
CA THR A 128 95.40 11.70 -93.87
C THR A 128 95.39 11.69 -95.41
N PRO A 129 96.49 12.13 -96.08
CA PRO A 129 96.48 12.58 -97.47
C PRO A 129 96.59 11.49 -98.56
N GLU A 130 95.58 10.61 -98.65
CA GLU A 130 95.00 10.29 -99.96
C GLU A 130 94.15 11.47 -100.50
N GLN A 131 93.91 12.46 -99.63
CA GLN A 131 92.91 13.53 -99.75
C GLN A 131 93.06 14.43 -100.99
N GLU A 132 94.23 14.51 -101.63
CA GLU A 132 94.42 15.39 -102.80
C GLU A 132 94.06 14.74 -104.15
N LYS A 133 94.29 13.42 -104.32
CA LYS A 133 93.59 12.69 -105.41
C LYS A 133 92.11 12.51 -105.10
N ARG A 134 91.73 12.46 -103.82
CA ARG A 134 90.33 12.67 -103.43
C ARG A 134 89.85 14.10 -103.71
N LEU A 135 90.70 15.13 -103.89
CA LEU A 135 90.24 16.51 -104.14
C LEU A 135 89.58 16.66 -105.52
N ALA A 136 90.17 16.04 -106.55
CA ALA A 136 89.56 15.97 -107.88
C ALA A 136 88.26 15.14 -107.88
N GLN A 137 88.18 14.08 -107.05
CA GLN A 137 86.91 13.42 -106.78
C GLN A 137 85.96 14.33 -105.99
N LEU A 138 86.46 15.13 -105.04
CA LEU A 138 85.69 15.99 -104.14
C LEU A 138 85.05 17.17 -104.85
N GLN A 139 85.51 17.63 -106.01
CA GLN A 139 84.75 18.61 -106.81
C GLN A 139 83.50 17.97 -107.43
N LYS A 140 83.58 16.70 -107.86
CA LYS A 140 82.38 15.97 -108.32
C LYS A 140 81.49 15.60 -107.13
N ARG A 141 82.12 15.14 -106.05
CA ARG A 141 81.51 14.88 -104.75
C ARG A 141 81.00 16.15 -104.06
N GLN A 142 81.38 17.35 -104.50
CA GLN A 142 80.86 18.61 -103.97
C GLN A 142 79.45 18.83 -104.49
N VAL A 143 79.20 18.54 -105.77
CA VAL A 143 77.84 18.52 -106.32
C VAL A 143 77.01 17.41 -105.67
N ASP A 144 77.60 16.21 -105.48
CA ASP A 144 76.94 15.14 -104.71
C ASP A 144 76.69 15.56 -103.24
N LEU A 145 77.60 16.32 -102.63
CA LEU A 145 77.53 16.81 -101.25
C LEU A 145 76.58 17.99 -101.08
N GLU A 146 76.39 18.85 -102.07
CA GLU A 146 75.40 19.92 -102.08
C GLU A 146 74.00 19.31 -102.16
N HIS A 147 73.79 18.30 -103.02
CA HIS A 147 72.56 17.51 -103.02
C HIS A 147 72.36 16.74 -101.70
N LEU A 148 73.43 16.16 -101.13
CA LEU A 148 73.37 15.55 -99.79
C LEU A 148 73.14 16.58 -98.68
N LEU A 149 73.58 17.84 -98.84
CA LEU A 149 73.35 18.92 -97.89
C LEU A 149 71.88 19.30 -97.89
N GLU A 150 71.23 19.41 -99.05
CA GLU A 150 69.77 19.59 -99.12
C GLU A 150 69.00 18.39 -98.57
N GLN A 151 69.45 17.16 -98.83
CA GLN A 151 68.89 15.96 -98.18
C GLN A 151 69.14 15.92 -96.65
N LYS A 152 70.18 16.59 -96.15
CA LYS A 152 70.47 16.71 -94.71
C LYS A 152 69.73 17.88 -94.08
N ILE A 153 69.56 19.01 -94.76
CA ILE A 153 68.78 20.17 -94.31
C ILE A 153 67.30 19.78 -94.20
N SER A 154 66.74 19.11 -95.21
CA SER A 154 65.37 18.58 -95.14
C SER A 154 65.19 17.57 -93.99
N LYS A 155 66.14 16.65 -93.79
CA LYS A 155 66.13 15.73 -92.63
C LYS A 155 66.32 16.45 -91.29
N LEU A 156 67.06 17.56 -91.23
CA LEU A 156 67.26 18.36 -90.03
C LEU A 156 66.03 19.25 -89.74
N GLN A 157 65.30 19.68 -90.77
CA GLN A 157 63.99 20.31 -90.64
C GLN A 157 62.96 19.32 -90.10
N THR A 158 62.86 18.10 -90.64
CA THR A 158 61.95 17.08 -90.08
C THR A 158 62.35 16.73 -88.64
N SER A 159 63.64 16.47 -88.36
CA SER A 159 64.07 16.21 -86.97
C SER A 159 63.86 17.39 -86.01
N ARG A 160 63.81 18.64 -86.50
CA ARG A 160 63.40 19.79 -85.67
C ARG A 160 61.89 19.82 -85.42
N GLN A 161 61.08 19.43 -86.40
CA GLN A 161 59.63 19.25 -86.21
C GLN A 161 59.35 18.09 -85.25
N ASP A 162 60.05 16.96 -85.39
CA ASP A 162 59.96 15.80 -84.48
C ASP A 162 60.34 16.20 -83.05
N VAL A 163 61.46 16.92 -82.86
CA VAL A 163 61.89 17.43 -81.54
C VAL A 163 60.87 18.43 -80.96
N GLN A 164 60.28 19.30 -81.79
CA GLN A 164 59.23 20.21 -81.32
C GLN A 164 57.99 19.43 -80.86
N ILE A 165 57.49 18.49 -81.66
CA ILE A 165 56.35 17.62 -81.30
C ILE A 165 56.65 16.85 -80.01
N ILE A 166 57.85 16.28 -79.87
CA ILE A 166 58.27 15.58 -78.66
C ILE A 166 58.26 16.55 -77.46
N SER A 167 58.84 17.76 -77.58
CA SER A 167 58.82 18.75 -76.50
C SER A 167 57.40 19.18 -76.10
N GLU A 168 56.48 19.29 -77.06
CA GLU A 168 55.06 19.57 -76.80
C GLU A 168 54.33 18.38 -76.15
N THR A 169 54.74 17.13 -76.41
CA THR A 169 54.22 15.96 -75.68
C THR A 169 54.81 15.81 -74.29
N VAL A 170 56.09 16.12 -74.09
CA VAL A 170 56.72 16.12 -72.75
C VAL A 170 56.09 17.20 -71.87
N ALA A 171 55.91 18.42 -72.37
CA ALA A 171 55.25 19.49 -71.60
C ALA A 171 53.80 19.15 -71.21
N LYS A 172 53.07 18.38 -72.04
CA LYS A 172 51.73 17.86 -71.69
C LYS A 172 51.81 16.78 -70.61
N ALA A 173 52.71 15.81 -70.76
CA ALA A 173 52.91 14.76 -69.77
C ALA A 173 53.41 15.30 -68.42
N GLU A 174 54.22 16.36 -68.42
CA GLU A 174 54.65 17.06 -67.20
C GLU A 174 53.49 17.82 -66.53
N ALA A 175 52.64 18.49 -67.31
CA ALA A 175 51.43 19.13 -66.78
C ALA A 175 50.44 18.10 -66.19
N GLU A 176 50.20 16.99 -66.89
CA GLU A 176 49.39 15.86 -66.41
C GLU A 176 49.99 15.25 -65.12
N ARG A 177 51.32 15.11 -65.04
CA ARG A 177 52.02 14.63 -63.84
C ARG A 177 51.82 15.57 -62.65
N VAL A 178 51.90 16.89 -62.86
CA VAL A 178 51.65 17.89 -61.79
C VAL A 178 50.20 17.80 -61.32
N THR A 179 49.21 17.72 -62.22
CA THR A 179 47.80 17.57 -61.80
C THR A 179 47.56 16.29 -61.00
N LEU A 180 48.24 15.18 -61.34
CA LEU A 180 48.16 13.94 -60.56
C LEU A 180 48.92 14.02 -59.23
N GLU A 181 50.01 14.78 -59.15
CA GLU A 181 50.73 15.06 -57.90
C GLU A 181 49.85 15.90 -56.93
N ASP A 182 49.12 16.89 -57.45
CA ASP A 182 48.13 17.68 -56.71
C ASP A 182 46.93 16.83 -56.26
N GLU A 183 46.33 16.02 -57.15
CA GLU A 183 45.24 15.09 -56.79
C GLU A 183 45.66 14.09 -55.69
N ILE A 184 46.91 13.59 -55.74
CA ILE A 184 47.47 12.71 -54.71
C ILE A 184 47.68 13.47 -53.38
N ALA A 185 48.00 14.77 -53.43
CA ALA A 185 48.10 15.59 -52.22
C ALA A 185 46.72 15.82 -51.56
N ASP A 186 45.70 16.15 -52.35
CA ASP A 186 44.31 16.31 -51.89
C ASP A 186 43.74 15.00 -51.31
N LEU A 187 43.96 13.87 -51.99
CA LEU A 187 43.55 12.56 -51.48
C LEU A 187 44.25 12.19 -50.17
N ARG A 188 45.53 12.55 -49.99
CA ARG A 188 46.25 12.37 -48.71
C ARG A 188 45.68 13.25 -47.60
N ALA A 189 45.36 14.51 -47.89
CA ALA A 189 44.71 15.40 -46.93
C ALA A 189 43.33 14.86 -46.49
N GLN A 190 42.53 14.36 -47.45
CA GLN A 190 41.25 13.70 -47.16
C GLN A 190 41.42 12.41 -46.32
N VAL A 191 42.48 11.62 -46.56
CA VAL A 191 42.77 10.43 -45.72
C VAL A 191 43.15 10.85 -44.30
N GLU A 192 43.97 11.88 -44.10
CA GLU A 192 44.28 12.36 -42.74
C GLU A 192 43.07 12.91 -41.99
N ASP A 193 42.20 13.67 -42.67
CA ASP A 193 40.96 14.19 -42.08
C ASP A 193 40.00 13.05 -41.70
N ASN A 194 39.87 12.03 -42.57
CA ASN A 194 39.10 10.83 -42.26
C ASN A 194 39.72 10.00 -41.12
N GLU A 195 41.06 9.90 -41.03
CA GLU A 195 41.74 9.27 -39.90
C GLU A 195 41.49 10.03 -38.59
N ARG A 196 41.56 11.37 -38.61
CA ARG A 196 41.26 12.21 -37.44
C ARG A 196 39.79 12.06 -37.01
N SER A 197 38.86 12.06 -37.97
CA SER A 197 37.43 11.79 -37.75
C SER A 197 37.18 10.40 -37.15
N CYS A 198 37.84 9.35 -37.67
CA CYS A 198 37.75 7.99 -37.12
C CYS A 198 38.32 7.90 -35.69
N LYS A 199 39.44 8.56 -35.40
CA LYS A 199 40.04 8.58 -34.06
C LYS A 199 39.11 9.30 -33.06
N GLU A 200 38.47 10.40 -33.47
CA GLU A 200 37.42 11.04 -32.66
C GLU A 200 36.19 10.14 -32.47
N ALA A 201 35.68 9.52 -33.52
CA ALA A 201 34.53 8.61 -33.46
C ALA A 201 34.81 7.41 -32.54
N GLN A 202 36.02 6.85 -32.59
CA GLN A 202 36.46 5.78 -31.72
C GLN A 202 36.57 6.25 -30.26
N LEU A 203 37.15 7.42 -29.98
CA LEU A 203 37.18 7.98 -28.62
C LEU A 203 35.77 8.30 -28.08
N ARG A 204 34.82 8.67 -28.95
CA ARG A 204 33.41 8.84 -28.57
C ARG A 204 32.74 7.48 -28.28
N ARG A 205 32.96 6.46 -29.12
CA ARG A 205 32.47 5.09 -28.88
C ARG A 205 33.01 4.52 -27.58
N ASP A 206 34.32 4.59 -27.36
CA ASP A 206 34.96 3.98 -26.20
C ASP A 206 34.50 4.63 -24.87
N ARG A 207 34.16 5.93 -24.89
CA ARG A 207 33.46 6.60 -23.78
C ARG A 207 32.04 6.05 -23.58
N VAL A 208 31.25 5.97 -24.65
CA VAL A 208 29.89 5.38 -24.62
C VAL A 208 29.92 3.92 -24.15
N ASP A 209 30.96 3.14 -24.49
CA ASP A 209 31.16 1.79 -23.98
C ASP A 209 31.48 1.77 -22.47
N THR A 210 32.26 2.72 -21.95
CA THR A 210 32.44 2.86 -20.49
C THR A 210 31.17 3.30 -19.78
N ASP A 211 30.38 4.19 -20.38
CA ASP A 211 29.09 4.63 -19.83
C ASP A 211 28.07 3.47 -19.87
N LEU A 212 28.02 2.69 -20.94
CA LEU A 212 27.19 1.49 -21.06
C LEU A 212 27.60 0.40 -20.05
N ARG A 213 28.89 0.22 -19.78
CA ARG A 213 29.37 -0.73 -18.74
C ARG A 213 28.98 -0.28 -17.34
N THR A 214 29.15 1.00 -17.00
CA THR A 214 28.76 1.53 -15.69
C THR A 214 27.23 1.55 -15.52
N LEU A 215 26.47 1.85 -16.58
CA LEU A 215 25.01 1.76 -16.58
C LEU A 215 24.52 0.31 -16.45
N LYS A 216 25.14 -0.67 -17.13
CA LYS A 216 24.82 -2.10 -16.95
C LYS A 216 25.07 -2.55 -15.51
N ALA A 217 26.24 -2.28 -14.95
CA ALA A 217 26.54 -2.57 -13.54
C ALA A 217 25.57 -1.85 -12.58
N ARG A 218 25.09 -0.64 -12.91
CA ARG A 218 24.06 0.05 -12.12
C ARG A 218 22.69 -0.60 -12.25
N VAL A 219 22.31 -1.09 -13.43
CA VAL A 219 21.07 -1.85 -13.65
C VAL A 219 21.11 -3.19 -12.92
N GLU A 220 22.22 -3.91 -12.97
CA GLU A 220 22.43 -5.18 -12.25
C GLU A 220 22.33 -4.97 -10.72
N ASN A 221 22.98 -3.94 -10.18
CA ASN A 221 22.84 -3.57 -8.77
C ASN A 221 21.40 -3.15 -8.42
N LEU A 222 20.71 -2.40 -9.28
CA LEU A 222 19.29 -2.03 -9.08
C LEU A 222 18.34 -3.24 -9.19
N GLN A 223 18.65 -4.25 -10.00
CA GLN A 223 17.92 -5.52 -10.08
C GLN A 223 18.16 -6.37 -8.82
N PHE A 224 19.38 -6.39 -8.30
CA PHE A 224 19.68 -7.03 -7.00
C PHE A 224 18.94 -6.31 -5.86
N GLU A 225 18.96 -4.98 -5.82
CA GLU A 225 18.15 -4.20 -4.88
C GLU A 225 16.65 -4.42 -5.04
N LEU A 226 16.15 -4.56 -6.28
CA LEU A 226 14.73 -4.85 -6.55
C LEU A 226 14.35 -6.22 -6.01
N SER A 227 15.09 -7.29 -6.32
CA SER A 227 14.80 -8.62 -5.75
C SER A 227 14.93 -8.64 -4.21
N GLY A 228 15.88 -7.88 -3.66
CA GLY A 228 16.01 -7.64 -2.21
C GLY A 228 14.91 -6.77 -1.58
N LYS A 229 14.13 -6.05 -2.39
CA LYS A 229 12.92 -5.30 -1.98
C LYS A 229 11.66 -6.13 -2.21
N GLU A 230 11.56 -6.88 -3.30
CA GLU A 230 10.47 -7.81 -3.62
C GLU A 230 10.37 -8.92 -2.57
N THR A 231 11.50 -9.50 -2.14
CA THR A 231 11.53 -10.47 -1.04
C THR A 231 11.06 -9.87 0.29
N LYS A 232 11.42 -8.62 0.60
CA LYS A 232 10.93 -7.88 1.77
C LYS A 232 9.44 -7.50 1.68
N VAL A 233 8.95 -7.20 0.47
CA VAL A 233 7.52 -6.97 0.19
C VAL A 233 6.75 -8.29 0.31
N ALA A 234 7.30 -9.41 -0.13
CA ALA A 234 6.67 -10.73 0.01
C ALA A 234 6.57 -11.15 1.49
N SER A 235 7.64 -10.98 2.29
CA SER A 235 7.59 -11.24 3.74
C SER A 235 6.67 -10.26 4.46
N GLY A 236 6.73 -8.96 4.11
CA GLY A 236 5.84 -7.93 4.65
C GLY A 236 4.36 -8.20 4.33
N ASN A 237 4.05 -8.67 3.12
CA ASN A 237 2.70 -9.07 2.74
C ASN A 237 2.22 -10.30 3.52
N ALA A 238 3.10 -11.30 3.75
CA ALA A 238 2.76 -12.45 4.60
C ALA A 238 2.54 -12.05 6.06
N GLU A 239 3.28 -11.08 6.58
CA GLU A 239 3.04 -10.48 7.90
C GLU A 239 1.73 -9.68 7.94
N ILE A 240 1.42 -8.91 6.89
CA ILE A 240 0.15 -8.19 6.73
C ILE A 240 -1.03 -9.16 6.69
N ASP A 241 -0.95 -10.26 5.92
CA ASP A 241 -1.98 -11.31 5.90
C ASP A 241 -2.13 -11.97 7.27
N ALA A 242 -1.04 -12.24 7.99
CA ALA A 242 -1.09 -12.76 9.35
C ALA A 242 -1.71 -11.76 10.34
N LEU A 243 -1.44 -10.46 10.18
CA LEU A 243 -2.00 -9.38 10.99
C LEU A 243 -3.47 -9.11 10.66
N ASP A 244 -3.89 -9.16 9.40
CA ASP A 244 -5.29 -8.99 9.01
C ASP A 244 -6.15 -10.21 9.36
N ASN A 245 -5.60 -11.43 9.32
CA ASN A 245 -6.28 -12.60 9.90
C ASN A 245 -6.44 -12.47 11.44
N LYS A 246 -5.43 -11.95 12.15
CA LYS A 246 -5.56 -11.58 13.57
C LYS A 246 -6.57 -10.43 13.77
N LEU A 247 -6.62 -9.44 12.87
CA LEU A 247 -7.54 -8.31 12.91
C LEU A 247 -8.98 -8.75 12.68
N LYS A 248 -9.23 -9.68 11.75
CA LYS A 248 -10.53 -10.33 11.51
C LYS A 248 -10.98 -11.13 12.73
N ALA A 249 -10.10 -11.94 13.33
CA ALA A 249 -10.39 -12.66 14.58
C ALA A 249 -10.63 -11.71 15.78
N ALA A 250 -10.04 -10.51 15.77
CA ALA A 250 -10.31 -9.47 16.75
C ALA A 250 -11.59 -8.66 16.44
N LYS A 251 -11.95 -8.47 15.16
CA LYS A 251 -13.21 -7.83 14.71
C LYS A 251 -14.40 -8.71 15.07
N THR A 252 -14.39 -10.01 14.80
CA THR A 252 -15.48 -10.93 15.19
C THR A 252 -15.65 -11.07 16.70
N LYS A 253 -14.56 -11.04 17.48
CA LYS A 253 -14.64 -10.94 18.96
C LYS A 253 -15.22 -9.60 19.42
N MET A 254 -14.86 -8.49 18.78
CA MET A 254 -15.43 -7.17 19.08
C MET A 254 -16.93 -7.12 18.73
N GLU A 255 -17.34 -7.69 17.61
CA GLU A 255 -18.74 -7.84 17.21
C GLU A 255 -19.52 -8.70 18.21
N HIS A 256 -18.94 -9.77 18.75
CA HIS A 256 -19.54 -10.56 19.82
C HIS A 256 -19.77 -9.72 21.09
N TYR A 257 -18.76 -8.98 21.54
CA TYR A 257 -18.89 -8.10 22.71
C TYR A 257 -19.83 -6.91 22.48
N LEU A 258 -19.91 -6.38 21.25
CA LEU A 258 -20.89 -5.34 20.88
C LEU A 258 -22.32 -5.89 20.91
N ASN A 259 -22.54 -7.10 20.40
CA ASN A 259 -23.85 -7.76 20.52
C ASN A 259 -24.22 -8.06 21.99
N GLU A 260 -23.26 -8.45 22.83
CA GLU A 260 -23.50 -8.60 24.28
C GLU A 260 -23.80 -7.26 24.96
N TYR A 261 -23.07 -6.20 24.60
CA TYR A 261 -23.32 -4.85 25.09
C TYR A 261 -24.70 -4.33 24.66
N ASP A 262 -25.10 -4.52 23.40
CA ASP A 262 -26.43 -4.11 22.91
C ASP A 262 -27.56 -4.90 23.57
N ASN A 263 -27.36 -6.19 23.86
CA ASN A 263 -28.31 -6.98 24.65
C ASN A 263 -28.43 -6.46 26.09
N LEU A 264 -27.30 -6.16 26.76
CA LEU A 264 -27.27 -5.57 28.09
C LEU A 264 -27.85 -4.14 28.12
N PHE A 265 -27.61 -3.35 27.07
CA PHE A 265 -28.16 -2.01 26.90
C PHE A 265 -29.68 -2.06 26.69
N GLN A 266 -30.19 -2.95 25.84
CA GLN A 266 -31.62 -3.19 25.70
C GLN A 266 -32.25 -3.70 27.01
N GLN A 267 -31.59 -4.59 27.74
CA GLN A 267 -32.07 -5.06 29.04
C GLN A 267 -32.10 -3.92 30.06
N THR A 268 -31.08 -3.07 30.10
CA THR A 268 -31.02 -1.86 30.93
C THR A 268 -32.14 -0.89 30.54
N GLN A 269 -32.34 -0.63 29.25
CA GLN A 269 -33.40 0.26 28.76
C GLN A 269 -34.81 -0.25 29.10
N ARG A 270 -35.04 -1.57 29.06
CA ARG A 270 -36.29 -2.19 29.53
C ARG A 270 -36.49 -2.03 31.04
N LEU A 271 -35.43 -2.16 31.84
CA LEU A 271 -35.47 -1.94 33.29
C LEU A 271 -35.69 -0.47 33.63
N THR A 272 -35.06 0.47 32.92
CA THR A 272 -35.32 1.91 33.07
C THR A 272 -36.75 2.26 32.67
N GLY A 273 -37.27 1.70 31.57
CA GLY A 273 -38.66 1.90 31.16
C GLY A 273 -39.67 1.38 32.21
N ALA A 274 -39.42 0.18 32.75
CA ALA A 274 -40.24 -0.37 33.84
C ALA A 274 -40.16 0.48 35.13
N LEU A 275 -38.99 1.05 35.43
CA LEU A 275 -38.82 2.00 36.54
C LEU A 275 -39.57 3.31 36.28
N ASP A 276 -39.47 3.88 35.07
CA ASP A 276 -40.19 5.09 34.68
C ASP A 276 -41.70 4.89 34.76
N ASP A 277 -42.23 3.79 34.25
CA ASP A 277 -43.65 3.43 34.37
C ASP A 277 -44.07 3.21 35.83
N GLN A 278 -43.22 2.60 36.68
CA GLN A 278 -43.48 2.52 38.11
C GLN A 278 -43.46 3.90 38.79
N THR A 279 -42.60 4.84 38.39
CA THR A 279 -42.66 6.22 38.90
C THR A 279 -43.88 7.00 38.40
N ARG A 280 -44.37 6.71 37.19
CA ARG A 280 -45.64 7.25 36.67
C ARG A 280 -46.83 6.74 37.47
N ILE A 281 -46.88 5.44 37.75
CA ILE A 281 -47.90 4.82 38.61
C ILE A 281 -47.86 5.44 40.02
N ASN A 282 -46.66 5.57 40.61
CA ASN A 282 -46.51 6.20 41.93
C ASN A 282 -46.95 7.68 41.91
N LYS A 283 -46.62 8.46 40.86
CA LYS A 283 -47.09 9.85 40.70
C LYS A 283 -48.61 9.92 40.58
N PHE A 284 -49.21 9.09 39.73
CA PHE A 284 -50.67 9.00 39.57
C PHE A 284 -51.36 8.69 40.91
N LEU A 285 -50.84 7.73 41.68
CA LEU A 285 -51.34 7.40 43.01
C LEU A 285 -51.19 8.57 43.99
N THR A 286 -50.09 9.33 43.97
CA THR A 286 -49.96 10.55 44.80
C THR A 286 -50.93 11.66 44.39
N GLU A 287 -51.24 11.80 43.10
CA GLU A 287 -52.26 12.73 42.63
C GLU A 287 -53.69 12.29 42.99
N GLU A 288 -53.99 10.99 42.94
CA GLU A 288 -55.27 10.46 43.43
C GLU A 288 -55.41 10.66 44.94
N LEU A 289 -54.36 10.40 45.72
CA LEU A 289 -54.36 10.68 47.16
C LEU A 289 -54.62 12.16 47.43
N GLY A 290 -53.92 13.08 46.75
CA GLY A 290 -54.16 14.53 46.86
C GLY A 290 -55.58 14.95 46.46
N LYS A 291 -56.17 14.32 45.43
CA LYS A 291 -57.58 14.51 45.04
C LYS A 291 -58.53 14.02 46.15
N ARG A 292 -58.27 12.86 46.76
CA ARG A 292 -59.06 12.35 47.90
C ARG A 292 -58.94 13.22 49.15
N GLU A 293 -57.76 13.78 49.44
CA GLU A 293 -57.58 14.73 50.54
C GLU A 293 -58.36 16.04 50.28
N ALA A 294 -58.35 16.53 49.04
CA ALA A 294 -59.16 17.67 48.64
C ALA A 294 -60.67 17.39 48.75
N ASP A 295 -61.15 16.23 48.29
CA ASP A 295 -62.54 15.77 48.47
C ASP A 295 -62.94 15.76 49.95
N ILE A 296 -62.07 15.21 50.83
CA ILE A 296 -62.30 15.15 52.28
C ILE A 296 -62.40 16.56 52.87
N GLU A 297 -61.55 17.50 52.45
CA GLU A 297 -61.62 18.88 52.96
C GLU A 297 -62.81 19.67 52.38
N VAL A 298 -63.26 19.38 51.15
CA VAL A 298 -64.55 19.87 50.63
C VAL A 298 -65.70 19.31 51.47
N LYS A 299 -65.75 18.01 51.75
CA LYS A 299 -66.79 17.41 52.60
C LYS A 299 -66.77 17.92 54.05
N ARG A 300 -65.59 18.25 54.60
CA ARG A 300 -65.48 18.97 55.88
C ARG A 300 -66.02 20.40 55.81
N LYS A 301 -65.81 21.12 54.70
CA LYS A 301 -66.37 22.46 54.48
C LYS A 301 -67.88 22.43 54.30
N GLU A 302 -68.42 21.47 53.55
CA GLU A 302 -69.85 21.19 53.47
C GLU A 302 -70.44 20.87 54.85
N SER A 303 -69.82 19.99 55.64
CA SER A 303 -70.28 19.69 57.01
C SER A 303 -70.29 20.92 57.93
N LYS A 304 -69.31 21.82 57.78
CA LYS A 304 -69.28 23.12 58.48
C LYS A 304 -70.37 24.08 57.95
N ALA A 305 -70.70 24.05 56.66
CA ALA A 305 -71.77 24.84 56.06
C ALA A 305 -73.15 24.36 56.52
N VAL A 306 -73.44 23.06 56.44
CA VAL A 306 -74.69 22.45 56.92
C VAL A 306 -74.92 22.72 58.41
N LYS A 307 -73.87 22.76 59.24
CA LYS A 307 -73.99 23.22 60.65
C LYS A 307 -74.42 24.70 60.75
N LYS A 308 -73.79 25.60 59.99
CA LYS A 308 -74.18 27.02 59.94
C LYS A 308 -75.61 27.21 59.40
N GLU A 309 -76.03 26.40 58.44
CA GLU A 309 -77.39 26.41 57.89
C GLU A 309 -78.40 25.88 58.91
N MET A 310 -78.10 24.80 59.64
CA MET A 310 -78.94 24.32 60.74
C MET A 310 -79.11 25.39 61.84
N ASP A 311 -78.03 26.09 62.21
CA ASP A 311 -78.10 27.20 63.15
C ASP A 311 -78.72 28.48 62.54
N GLY A 312 -78.82 28.56 61.21
CA GLY A 312 -79.63 29.54 60.47
C GLY A 312 -81.12 29.20 60.53
N VAL A 313 -81.49 27.95 60.22
CA VAL A 313 -82.86 27.43 60.27
C VAL A 313 -83.44 27.55 61.68
N LYS A 314 -82.68 27.22 62.75
CA LYS A 314 -83.11 27.46 64.14
C LYS A 314 -83.48 28.93 64.41
N ARG A 315 -82.69 29.88 63.89
CA ARG A 315 -82.98 31.31 64.02
C ARG A 315 -84.15 31.74 63.14
N MET A 316 -84.32 31.15 61.96
CA MET A 316 -85.48 31.40 61.09
C MET A 316 -86.78 30.82 61.66
N MET A 317 -86.76 29.67 62.36
CA MET A 317 -87.92 29.14 63.07
C MET A 317 -88.40 30.10 64.16
N ALA A 318 -87.50 30.51 65.08
CA ALA A 318 -87.83 31.49 66.12
C ALA A 318 -88.33 32.83 65.55
N HIS A 319 -87.82 33.25 64.38
CA HIS A 319 -88.29 34.46 63.71
C HIS A 319 -89.63 34.26 62.97
N ALA A 320 -89.90 33.06 62.45
CA ALA A 320 -91.15 32.69 61.80
C ALA A 320 -92.30 32.55 62.81
N GLU A 321 -92.06 31.91 63.96
CA GLU A 321 -93.01 31.84 65.08
C GLU A 321 -93.48 33.24 65.49
N LYS A 322 -92.53 34.18 65.64
CA LYS A 322 -92.84 35.58 65.93
C LYS A 322 -93.61 36.28 64.80
N ARG A 323 -93.26 36.01 63.53
CA ARG A 323 -93.93 36.62 62.37
C ARG A 323 -95.33 36.07 62.10
N ILE A 324 -95.61 34.80 62.44
CA ILE A 324 -96.96 34.20 62.30
C ILE A 324 -97.95 35.00 63.15
N ALA A 325 -97.63 35.23 64.43
CA ALA A 325 -98.42 36.05 65.35
C ALA A 325 -98.63 37.50 64.85
N GLU A 326 -97.64 38.09 64.18
CA GLU A 326 -97.76 39.42 63.55
C GLU A 326 -98.64 39.40 62.28
N THR A 327 -98.62 38.32 61.49
CA THR A 327 -99.42 38.21 60.25
C THR A 327 -100.88 37.88 60.48
N ASP A 328 -101.23 37.07 61.48
CA ASP A 328 -102.63 36.74 61.78
C ASP A 328 -103.40 38.01 62.21
N GLY A 329 -102.81 38.84 63.08
CA GLY A 329 -103.35 40.14 63.51
C GLY A 329 -103.39 41.26 62.45
N LEU A 330 -102.92 40.97 61.23
CA LEU A 330 -103.03 41.84 60.05
C LEU A 330 -103.96 41.26 58.98
N ARG A 331 -104.10 39.93 58.91
CA ARG A 331 -105.00 39.26 57.97
C ARG A 331 -106.46 39.69 58.14
N GLU A 332 -106.97 39.77 59.37
CA GLU A 332 -108.33 40.26 59.66
C GLU A 332 -108.59 41.65 59.06
N LYS A 333 -107.60 42.54 59.11
CA LYS A 333 -107.70 43.93 58.62
C LYS A 333 -107.66 43.99 57.08
N ALA A 334 -106.87 43.12 56.45
CA ALA A 334 -106.79 43.02 55.00
C ALA A 334 -108.07 42.41 54.38
N GLU A 335 -108.70 41.44 55.06
CA GLU A 335 -109.93 40.78 54.60
C GLU A 335 -111.08 41.81 54.45
N ALA A 336 -111.20 42.76 55.37
CA ALA A 336 -112.19 43.86 55.34
C ALA A 336 -112.00 44.82 54.14
N HIS A 337 -110.77 45.27 53.87
CA HIS A 337 -110.50 46.18 52.74
C HIS A 337 -110.73 45.54 51.36
N ARG A 338 -110.61 44.20 51.25
CA ARG A 338 -110.74 43.49 49.96
C ARG A 338 -112.17 43.52 49.39
N VAL A 339 -113.19 43.75 50.22
CA VAL A 339 -114.58 43.93 49.76
C VAL A 339 -114.74 45.28 49.07
N GLN A 340 -114.29 46.35 49.72
CA GLN A 340 -114.55 47.75 49.35
C GLN A 340 -113.88 48.19 48.02
N ILE A 341 -112.82 47.51 47.59
CA ILE A 341 -112.12 47.83 46.32
C ILE A 341 -112.80 47.16 45.11
N ARG A 342 -113.50 46.04 45.29
CA ARG A 342 -114.03 45.22 44.18
C ARG A 342 -115.12 45.93 43.37
N GLU A 343 -115.86 46.87 43.98
CA GLU A 343 -116.88 47.67 43.30
C GLU A 343 -116.28 48.74 42.37
N ARG A 344 -115.05 49.20 42.62
CA ARG A 344 -114.41 50.30 41.87
C ARG A 344 -113.79 49.87 40.54
N THR A 345 -113.67 48.57 40.26
CA THR A 345 -113.04 48.08 39.03
C THR A 345 -113.99 48.09 37.82
N GLN A 346 -115.31 47.92 38.03
CA GLN A 346 -116.31 47.81 36.95
C GLN A 346 -116.62 49.12 36.19
N THR A 347 -116.06 50.26 36.61
CA THR A 347 -116.25 51.55 35.93
C THR A 347 -115.22 51.79 34.82
N VAL A 348 -113.98 51.33 34.99
CA VAL A 348 -112.84 51.67 34.10
C VAL A 348 -112.89 50.92 32.75
N GLU A 349 -113.48 49.72 32.70
CA GLU A 349 -113.52 48.88 31.49
C GLU A 349 -114.29 49.48 30.29
N ARG A 350 -115.03 50.59 30.49
CA ARG A 350 -115.77 51.26 29.41
C ARG A 350 -114.92 52.20 28.54
N GLU A 351 -113.80 52.72 29.05
CA GLU A 351 -113.03 53.79 28.39
C GLU A 351 -112.19 53.28 27.20
N ILE A 352 -111.78 52.01 27.24
CA ILE A 352 -110.91 51.36 26.23
C ILE A 352 -111.55 51.27 24.83
N ARG A 353 -112.88 51.50 24.69
CA ARG A 353 -113.57 51.45 23.38
C ARG A 353 -113.29 52.64 22.45
N VAL A 354 -112.72 53.74 22.94
CA VAL A 354 -112.50 54.96 22.11
C VAL A 354 -111.22 54.87 21.26
N ALA A 355 -110.16 54.23 21.76
CA ALA A 355 -108.81 54.23 21.18
C ALA A 355 -108.62 53.32 19.93
N ARG A 356 -109.66 53.10 19.12
CA ARG A 356 -109.63 52.24 17.91
C ARG A 356 -109.97 53.01 16.62
N LYS A 357 -109.59 54.28 16.51
CA LYS A 357 -110.07 55.17 15.43
C LYS A 357 -109.03 56.01 14.68
N GLU A 358 -107.74 55.77 14.88
CA GLU A 358 -106.65 56.65 14.38
C GLU A 358 -105.59 55.95 13.51
N ASN A 359 -105.84 54.73 13.02
CA ASN A 359 -104.81 53.90 12.36
C ASN A 359 -105.21 53.37 10.96
N ASP A 360 -106.05 54.10 10.22
CA ASP A 360 -106.63 53.66 8.93
C ASP A 360 -106.35 54.59 7.72
N THR A 361 -105.65 55.73 7.89
CA THR A 361 -105.69 56.84 6.90
C THR A 361 -104.35 57.43 6.44
N LEU A 362 -103.25 56.67 6.39
CA LEU A 362 -101.93 57.20 6.00
C LEU A 362 -101.08 56.35 5.00
N GLN A 363 -101.70 55.55 4.12
CA GLN A 363 -100.92 54.77 3.13
C GLN A 363 -101.57 54.57 1.75
N ARG A 364 -102.32 55.54 1.18
CA ARG A 364 -102.84 55.39 -0.19
C ARG A 364 -103.22 56.61 -1.06
N GLN A 365 -102.69 57.80 -0.82
CA GLN A 365 -102.83 58.92 -1.78
C GLN A 365 -101.48 59.54 -2.16
N VAL A 366 -100.84 58.88 -3.13
CA VAL A 366 -100.26 59.61 -4.28
C VAL A 366 -101.44 59.95 -5.21
N ASP A 367 -101.32 61.04 -5.96
CA ASP A 367 -102.36 61.60 -6.85
C ASP A 367 -103.62 62.10 -6.14
N ASP A 368 -103.69 63.42 -5.91
CA ASP A 368 -104.52 64.25 -6.81
C ASP A 368 -104.01 65.71 -6.86
N LEU A 369 -104.28 66.40 -7.97
CA LEU A 369 -103.60 67.64 -8.39
C LEU A 369 -104.44 68.92 -8.20
N VAL A 370 -103.82 70.03 -7.74
CA VAL A 370 -104.19 71.46 -7.91
C VAL A 370 -103.28 72.29 -6.98
N LYS A 371 -102.64 73.42 -7.32
CA LYS A 371 -102.27 74.18 -8.54
C LYS A 371 -100.89 74.82 -8.19
N GLU A 372 -100.08 75.40 -9.07
CA GLU A 372 -100.36 76.16 -10.29
C GLU A 372 -99.15 76.12 -11.23
N ARG A 373 -99.36 76.26 -12.55
CA ARG A 373 -98.30 76.27 -13.57
C ARG A 373 -98.48 77.45 -14.51
N GLU A 374 -98.01 78.62 -14.08
CA GLU A 374 -97.72 79.73 -15.00
C GLU A 374 -96.21 80.02 -15.02
N VAL A 375 -95.78 80.67 -16.10
CA VAL A 375 -94.42 80.53 -16.68
C VAL A 375 -93.81 81.91 -16.96
N LEU A 376 -92.48 81.96 -17.12
CA LEU A 376 -91.61 83.13 -17.34
C LEU A 376 -91.39 83.98 -16.08
N ASN A 377 -90.28 83.86 -15.33
CA ASN A 377 -88.85 83.97 -15.69
C ASN A 377 -88.42 85.39 -16.13
N LYS A 378 -87.41 85.91 -15.40
CA LYS A 378 -86.52 87.07 -15.64
C LYS A 378 -86.74 88.41 -14.91
N THR A 379 -85.62 88.82 -14.27
CA THR A 379 -85.04 90.17 -14.16
C THR A 379 -85.74 91.29 -13.38
N LEU A 380 -85.48 91.28 -12.08
CA LEU A 380 -84.89 92.39 -11.30
C LEU A 380 -84.44 93.66 -12.10
N MET A 381 -85.24 94.74 -12.06
CA MET A 381 -84.78 96.14 -12.22
C MET A 381 -85.85 97.14 -11.68
N LYS A 382 -85.55 98.46 -11.61
CA LYS A 382 -86.46 99.50 -11.08
C LYS A 382 -86.50 100.77 -11.97
N ALA A 383 -87.70 101.29 -12.27
CA ALA A 383 -88.10 102.71 -12.56
C ALA A 383 -87.45 103.46 -13.78
N GLU A 384 -88.04 104.46 -14.48
CA GLU A 384 -89.42 105.04 -14.61
C GLU A 384 -89.62 105.82 -15.98
N ASP A 385 -90.47 106.88 -16.13
CA ASP A 385 -91.42 107.05 -17.28
C ASP A 385 -91.64 108.50 -17.94
N ARG A 386 -92.25 108.63 -19.18
CA ARG A 386 -93.13 109.74 -19.83
C ARG A 386 -92.76 110.94 -20.82
N THR A 387 -93.36 110.96 -22.06
CA THR A 387 -94.20 112.01 -22.85
C THR A 387 -93.72 113.30 -23.68
N LYS A 388 -94.58 113.96 -24.55
CA LYS A 388 -94.36 115.13 -25.56
C LYS A 388 -95.64 115.93 -26.18
N GLN A 389 -95.54 117.20 -26.75
CA GLN A 389 -96.24 117.92 -27.96
C GLN A 389 -96.75 119.48 -27.90
N VAL A 390 -96.80 120.36 -29.01
CA VAL A 390 -97.62 121.69 -29.35
C VAL A 390 -97.08 122.72 -30.51
N HIS A 391 -97.77 123.85 -31.01
CA HIS A 391 -97.44 124.82 -32.21
C HIS A 391 -98.07 126.33 -32.36
N ASP A 392 -97.99 127.12 -33.53
CA ASP A 392 -97.96 128.68 -33.72
C ASP A 392 -98.64 129.47 -35.00
N LEU A 393 -98.72 130.87 -35.18
CA LEU A 393 -99.30 131.71 -36.39
C LEU A 393 -99.23 133.35 -36.56
N ILE A 394 -99.52 134.01 -37.77
CA ILE A 394 -100.14 135.40 -38.20
C ILE A 394 -99.43 136.82 -38.64
N SER A 395 -99.94 137.71 -39.61
CA SER A 395 -99.58 139.20 -39.98
C SER A 395 -100.35 140.04 -41.16
N MET A 396 -100.30 141.44 -41.38
CA MET A 396 -100.88 142.31 -42.56
C MET A 396 -100.72 143.94 -42.73
N TYR A 397 -101.12 144.65 -43.89
CA TYR A 397 -101.57 146.12 -44.25
C TYR A 397 -100.78 147.30 -45.07
N ASN A 398 -101.44 148.36 -45.74
CA ASN A 398 -100.82 149.51 -46.65
C ASN A 398 -101.68 150.75 -47.32
N ASN A 399 -101.06 151.79 -48.02
CA ASN A 399 -101.38 152.55 -49.35
C ASN A 399 -101.76 154.11 -49.64
N THR A 400 -101.35 154.69 -50.84
CA THR A 400 -101.84 155.83 -51.76
C THR A 400 -101.18 157.28 -51.95
N LYS A 401 -100.86 157.72 -53.22
CA LYS A 401 -100.75 159.12 -53.84
C LYS A 401 -100.07 159.13 -55.26
N ARG A 402 -100.26 160.12 -56.17
CA ARG A 402 -99.29 160.40 -57.30
C ARG A 402 -99.15 161.85 -57.91
N ASN A 403 -100.10 162.33 -58.72
CA ASN A 403 -100.00 162.44 -60.20
C ASN A 403 -99.07 163.42 -61.00
N LEU A 404 -98.52 164.53 -60.48
CA LEU A 404 -98.12 165.74 -61.28
C LEU A 404 -96.89 165.68 -62.26
N GLU A 405 -96.46 164.53 -62.76
CA GLU A 405 -95.06 164.32 -63.20
C GLU A 405 -94.69 164.60 -64.69
N ASN A 406 -95.62 165.07 -65.53
CA ASN A 406 -95.51 164.88 -66.99
C ASN A 406 -94.71 165.91 -67.80
N GLU A 407 -94.53 167.17 -67.39
CA GLU A 407 -93.82 168.17 -68.22
C GLU A 407 -92.28 168.02 -68.17
N ILE A 408 -91.76 167.30 -67.18
CA ILE A 408 -90.33 166.93 -67.08
C ILE A 408 -89.92 165.96 -68.21
N GLN A 409 -90.88 165.34 -68.91
CA GLN A 409 -90.63 164.26 -69.86
C GLN A 409 -89.85 164.68 -71.12
N GLY A 410 -89.86 165.96 -71.50
CA GLY A 410 -89.13 166.46 -72.68
C GLY A 410 -87.61 166.30 -72.54
N TYR A 411 -87.01 166.90 -71.51
CA TYR A 411 -85.57 166.78 -71.24
C TYR A 411 -85.10 165.38 -70.81
N LYS A 412 -85.99 164.38 -70.73
CA LYS A 412 -85.60 162.98 -70.54
C LYS A 412 -85.12 162.30 -71.82
N THR A 413 -85.55 162.72 -73.01
CA THR A 413 -85.25 161.98 -74.26
C THR A 413 -83.75 161.94 -74.55
N ASP A 414 -83.10 163.08 -74.42
CA ASP A 414 -81.69 163.24 -74.78
C ASP A 414 -80.78 162.63 -73.69
N ALA A 415 -81.26 162.62 -72.44
CA ALA A 415 -80.64 161.91 -71.33
C ALA A 415 -80.84 160.38 -71.37
N ILE A 416 -81.69 159.85 -72.27
CA ILE A 416 -81.86 158.41 -72.49
C ILE A 416 -80.85 157.89 -73.52
N THR A 417 -80.57 158.63 -74.61
CA THR A 417 -79.63 158.17 -75.64
C THR A 417 -78.21 157.99 -75.10
N ASP A 418 -77.72 158.93 -74.29
CA ASP A 418 -76.39 158.84 -73.69
C ASP A 418 -76.31 157.74 -72.62
N ARG A 419 -77.42 157.47 -71.92
CA ARG A 419 -77.50 156.37 -70.93
C ARG A 419 -77.46 154.99 -71.59
N GLN A 420 -78.13 154.82 -72.72
CA GLN A 420 -78.11 153.56 -73.49
C GLN A 420 -76.70 153.19 -73.98
N GLY A 421 -75.85 154.19 -74.26
CA GLY A 421 -74.44 153.95 -74.60
C GLY A 421 -73.60 153.45 -73.41
N ILE A 422 -73.97 153.77 -72.18
CA ILE A 422 -73.27 153.34 -70.96
C ILE A 422 -73.71 151.93 -70.55
N GLU A 423 -75.03 151.67 -70.53
CA GLU A 423 -75.58 150.35 -70.15
C GLU A 423 -75.00 149.20 -70.99
N ALA A 424 -74.78 149.42 -72.29
CA ALA A 424 -74.18 148.41 -73.18
C ALA A 424 -72.74 148.02 -72.80
N LEU A 425 -71.92 148.96 -72.33
CA LEU A 425 -70.53 148.69 -71.91
C LEU A 425 -70.49 148.02 -70.52
N GLU A 426 -71.41 148.38 -69.63
CA GLU A 426 -71.55 147.71 -68.32
C GLU A 426 -71.99 146.25 -68.46
N GLU A 427 -72.85 145.92 -69.44
CA GLU A 427 -73.22 144.53 -69.74
C GLU A 427 -72.06 143.66 -70.23
N GLU A 428 -71.12 144.21 -71.02
CA GLU A 428 -69.97 143.44 -71.51
C GLU A 428 -68.97 143.12 -70.40
N VAL A 429 -68.64 144.08 -69.53
CA VAL A 429 -67.79 143.83 -68.35
C VAL A 429 -68.41 142.75 -67.45
N GLN A 430 -69.72 142.85 -67.18
CA GLN A 430 -70.42 141.86 -66.37
C GLN A 430 -70.47 140.45 -66.99
N LYS A 431 -70.35 140.28 -68.31
CA LYS A 431 -70.26 138.95 -68.94
C LYS A 431 -68.91 138.31 -68.62
N TYR A 432 -67.82 139.04 -68.86
CA TYR A 432 -66.47 138.50 -68.64
C TYR A 432 -66.17 138.20 -67.16
N GLU A 433 -66.69 138.98 -66.21
CA GLU A 433 -66.60 138.64 -64.78
C GLU A 433 -67.33 137.32 -64.45
N LYS A 434 -68.53 137.11 -65.01
CA LYS A 434 -69.33 135.88 -64.78
C LYS A 434 -68.67 134.66 -65.39
N GLU A 435 -68.08 134.77 -66.58
CA GLU A 435 -67.32 133.69 -67.24
C GLU A 435 -66.05 133.33 -66.47
N ALA A 436 -65.27 134.33 -66.02
CA ALA A 436 -64.07 134.12 -65.22
C ALA A 436 -64.38 133.45 -63.87
N ALA A 437 -65.49 133.82 -63.23
CA ALA A 437 -65.95 133.17 -62.00
C ALA A 437 -66.37 131.70 -62.24
N LEU A 438 -67.09 131.42 -63.33
CA LEU A 438 -67.55 130.08 -63.69
C LEU A 438 -66.37 129.11 -63.95
N GLU A 439 -65.35 129.56 -64.68
CA GLU A 439 -64.18 128.73 -64.97
C GLU A 439 -63.28 128.55 -63.73
N SER A 440 -63.18 129.58 -62.87
CA SER A 440 -62.53 129.46 -61.57
C SER A 440 -63.22 128.43 -60.66
N GLN A 441 -64.55 128.37 -60.68
CA GLN A 441 -65.32 127.37 -59.93
C GLN A 441 -65.12 125.95 -60.50
N ARG A 442 -65.06 125.78 -61.83
CA ARG A 442 -64.74 124.50 -62.47
C ARG A 442 -63.36 124.00 -62.07
N PHE A 443 -62.35 124.87 -62.08
CA PHE A 443 -61.00 124.53 -61.65
C PHE A 443 -60.94 124.11 -60.17
N ALA A 444 -61.65 124.84 -59.30
CA ALA A 444 -61.75 124.49 -57.87
C ALA A 444 -62.38 123.10 -57.67
N ASN A 445 -63.52 122.82 -58.31
CA ASN A 445 -64.20 121.52 -58.23
C ASN A 445 -63.31 120.37 -58.73
N ALA A 446 -62.63 120.53 -59.87
CA ALA A 446 -61.72 119.51 -60.40
C ALA A 446 -60.53 119.24 -59.45
N LEU A 447 -60.03 120.27 -58.77
CA LEU A 447 -58.95 120.15 -57.80
C LEU A 447 -59.41 119.49 -56.49
N GLU A 448 -60.69 119.62 -56.11
CA GLU A 448 -61.29 118.83 -55.03
C GLU A 448 -61.52 117.37 -55.43
N GLU A 449 -61.98 117.08 -56.67
CA GLU A 449 -62.09 115.71 -57.16
C GLU A 449 -60.75 114.98 -57.17
N VAL A 450 -59.66 115.63 -57.62
CA VAL A 450 -58.29 115.06 -57.57
C VAL A 450 -57.90 114.74 -56.12
N ARG A 451 -58.09 115.68 -55.17
CA ARG A 451 -57.81 115.43 -53.74
C ARG A 451 -58.61 114.26 -53.17
N LEU A 452 -59.85 114.07 -53.61
CA LEU A 452 -60.72 112.99 -53.16
C LEU A 452 -60.26 111.63 -53.73
N GLN A 453 -59.77 111.61 -54.98
CA GLN A 453 -59.12 110.42 -55.55
C GLN A 453 -57.79 110.12 -54.86
N ASP A 454 -56.93 111.11 -54.59
CA ASP A 454 -55.67 110.94 -53.86
C ASP A 454 -55.90 110.37 -52.46
N ALA A 455 -56.90 110.87 -51.73
CA ALA A 455 -57.30 110.33 -50.43
C ALA A 455 -57.74 108.86 -50.53
N ARG A 456 -58.47 108.50 -51.60
CA ARG A 456 -58.91 107.12 -51.85
C ARG A 456 -57.78 106.19 -52.28
N ILE A 457 -56.82 106.69 -53.06
CA ILE A 457 -55.58 105.99 -53.40
C ILE A 457 -54.78 105.72 -52.13
N SER A 458 -54.66 106.70 -51.23
CA SER A 458 -54.01 106.54 -49.92
C SER A 458 -54.69 105.49 -49.05
N GLU A 459 -56.03 105.47 -48.98
CA GLU A 459 -56.77 104.42 -48.25
C GLU A 459 -56.53 103.02 -48.86
N LEU A 460 -56.53 102.90 -50.20
CA LEU A 460 -56.27 101.65 -50.89
C LEU A 460 -54.81 101.17 -50.69
N GLN A 461 -53.83 102.06 -50.78
CA GLN A 461 -52.43 101.76 -50.48
C GLN A 461 -52.26 101.29 -49.03
N LYS A 462 -52.94 101.94 -48.07
CA LYS A 462 -52.94 101.50 -46.67
C LYS A 462 -53.56 100.11 -46.51
N ARG A 463 -54.70 99.83 -47.17
CA ARG A 463 -55.31 98.48 -47.17
C ARG A 463 -54.42 97.42 -47.79
N ILE A 464 -53.66 97.75 -48.83
CA ILE A 464 -52.66 96.85 -49.45
C ILE A 464 -51.53 96.58 -48.45
N ALA A 465 -50.92 97.60 -47.84
CA ALA A 465 -49.87 97.43 -46.84
C ALA A 465 -50.34 96.65 -45.59
N GLU A 466 -51.57 96.86 -45.14
CA GLU A 466 -52.19 96.04 -44.09
C GLU A 466 -52.42 94.59 -44.52
N GLY A 467 -52.73 94.34 -45.80
CA GLY A 467 -52.88 93.02 -46.39
C GLY A 467 -51.55 92.28 -46.51
N GLU A 468 -50.51 92.95 -47.02
CA GLU A 468 -49.13 92.44 -47.08
C GLU A 468 -48.57 92.15 -45.69
N GLY A 469 -48.82 93.03 -44.72
CA GLY A 469 -48.47 92.81 -43.31
C GLY A 469 -49.12 91.55 -42.73
N LYS A 470 -50.42 91.35 -42.97
CA LYS A 470 -51.15 90.14 -42.55
C LYS A 470 -50.65 88.88 -43.27
N LEU A 471 -50.37 88.95 -44.57
CA LEU A 471 -49.80 87.84 -45.35
C LEU A 471 -48.43 87.44 -44.81
N LYS A 472 -47.55 88.41 -44.53
CA LYS A 472 -46.21 88.17 -44.00
C LYS A 472 -46.25 87.62 -42.56
N GLN A 473 -47.19 88.07 -41.73
CA GLN A 473 -47.45 87.46 -40.42
C GLN A 473 -47.91 86.00 -40.55
N GLN A 474 -48.81 85.68 -41.49
CA GLN A 474 -49.25 84.30 -41.74
C GLN A 474 -48.14 83.41 -42.32
N GLN A 475 -47.28 83.95 -43.19
CA GLN A 475 -46.09 83.25 -43.68
C GLN A 475 -45.13 82.90 -42.53
N ASN A 476 -44.78 83.89 -41.69
CA ASN A 476 -43.92 83.66 -40.51
C ASN A 476 -44.53 82.62 -39.54
N LEU A 477 -45.85 82.68 -39.30
CA LEU A 477 -46.56 81.70 -38.47
C LEU A 477 -46.53 80.29 -39.09
N TYR A 478 -46.73 80.17 -40.40
CA TYR A 478 -46.64 78.89 -41.10
C TYR A 478 -45.22 78.32 -41.10
N GLU A 479 -44.20 79.17 -41.27
CA GLU A 479 -42.80 78.77 -41.19
C GLU A 479 -42.41 78.31 -39.79
N ALA A 480 -42.87 79.00 -38.74
CA ALA A 480 -42.69 78.57 -37.34
C ALA A 480 -43.38 77.23 -37.06
N VAL A 481 -44.66 77.07 -37.43
CA VAL A 481 -45.37 75.79 -37.27
C VAL A 481 -44.71 74.67 -38.08
N ARG A 482 -44.09 74.99 -39.24
CA ARG A 482 -43.34 74.03 -40.06
C ARG A 482 -41.99 73.67 -39.43
N SER A 483 -41.26 74.61 -38.83
CA SER A 483 -40.03 74.31 -38.08
C SER A 483 -40.34 73.47 -36.84
N ASP A 484 -41.39 73.82 -36.10
CA ASP A 484 -41.82 73.10 -34.89
C ASP A 484 -42.25 71.67 -35.23
N ARG A 485 -43.07 71.49 -36.28
CA ARG A 485 -43.46 70.15 -36.75
C ARG A 485 -42.23 69.32 -37.15
N ASN A 486 -41.25 69.91 -37.82
CA ASN A 486 -40.02 69.22 -38.21
C ASN A 486 -39.13 68.91 -36.99
N LEU A 487 -39.04 69.80 -36.01
CA LEU A 487 -38.34 69.59 -34.74
C LEU A 487 -38.99 68.45 -33.95
N TYR A 488 -40.31 68.48 -33.73
CA TYR A 488 -41.02 67.39 -33.06
C TYR A 488 -40.93 66.07 -33.84
N SER A 489 -40.90 66.08 -35.17
CA SER A 489 -40.66 64.87 -35.98
C SER A 489 -39.25 64.30 -35.75
N LYS A 490 -38.23 65.17 -35.67
CA LYS A 490 -36.85 64.77 -35.39
C LYS A 490 -36.72 64.22 -33.96
N ASN A 491 -37.22 64.94 -32.97
CA ASN A 491 -37.21 64.51 -31.57
C ASN A 491 -37.98 63.20 -31.35
N LEU A 492 -39.06 62.95 -32.11
CA LEU A 492 -39.80 61.69 -32.11
C LEU A 492 -38.98 60.53 -32.69
N ILE A 493 -38.20 60.76 -33.75
CA ILE A 493 -37.28 59.76 -34.32
C ILE A 493 -36.16 59.46 -33.33
N GLU A 494 -35.53 60.50 -32.76
CA GLU A 494 -34.47 60.36 -31.75
C GLU A 494 -34.96 59.57 -30.52
N ALA A 495 -36.14 59.89 -29.99
CA ALA A 495 -36.76 59.11 -28.90
C ALA A 495 -37.11 57.67 -29.30
N GLN A 496 -37.49 57.41 -30.57
CA GLN A 496 -37.73 56.05 -31.06
C GLN A 496 -36.42 55.25 -31.19
N GLU A 497 -35.34 55.89 -31.60
CA GLU A 497 -33.99 55.30 -31.66
C GLU A 497 -33.44 55.01 -30.26
N GLU A 498 -33.58 55.93 -29.30
CA GLU A 498 -33.28 55.69 -27.88
C GLU A 498 -34.09 54.51 -27.31
N ILE A 499 -35.40 54.46 -27.56
CA ILE A 499 -36.25 53.33 -27.14
C ILE A 499 -35.79 52.02 -27.80
N ALA A 500 -35.35 52.05 -29.06
CA ALA A 500 -34.82 50.88 -29.74
C ALA A 500 -33.47 50.43 -29.17
N GLU A 501 -32.58 51.37 -28.84
CA GLU A 501 -31.29 51.10 -28.23
C GLU A 501 -31.44 50.57 -26.79
N MET A 502 -32.33 51.16 -25.99
CA MET A 502 -32.67 50.67 -24.66
C MET A 502 -33.31 49.28 -24.69
N LYS A 503 -34.10 48.95 -25.72
CA LYS A 503 -34.58 47.58 -25.97
C LYS A 503 -33.45 46.60 -26.34
N ARG A 504 -32.39 47.05 -27.03
CA ARG A 504 -31.18 46.23 -27.28
C ARG A 504 -30.39 46.01 -25.97
N LYS A 505 -30.12 47.09 -25.22
CA LYS A 505 -29.46 47.06 -23.90
C LYS A 505 -30.19 46.13 -22.93
N PHE A 506 -31.52 46.22 -22.86
CA PHE A 506 -32.35 45.31 -22.06
C PHE A 506 -32.23 43.85 -22.50
N LYS A 507 -32.27 43.54 -23.81
CA LYS A 507 -32.05 42.17 -24.31
C LYS A 507 -30.67 41.60 -23.94
N ILE A 508 -29.61 42.42 -24.06
CA ILE A 508 -28.25 42.02 -23.68
C ILE A 508 -28.19 41.74 -22.18
N MET A 509 -28.73 42.64 -21.36
CA MET A 509 -28.80 42.48 -19.90
C MET A 509 -29.61 41.24 -19.49
N ASN A 510 -30.72 40.95 -20.18
CA ASN A 510 -31.50 39.73 -19.91
C ASN A 510 -30.71 38.46 -20.26
N HIS A 511 -29.92 38.47 -21.34
CA HIS A 511 -29.04 37.34 -21.66
C HIS A 511 -27.90 37.18 -20.65
N GLN A 512 -27.32 38.28 -20.16
CA GLN A 512 -26.34 38.26 -19.06
C GLN A 512 -26.97 37.74 -17.76
N ILE A 513 -28.21 38.09 -17.45
CA ILE A 513 -28.96 37.55 -16.30
C ILE A 513 -29.15 36.04 -16.45
N GLU A 514 -29.47 35.52 -17.64
CA GLU A 514 -29.63 34.08 -17.85
C GLU A 514 -28.28 33.33 -17.78
N GLN A 515 -27.22 33.89 -18.38
CA GLN A 515 -25.85 33.37 -18.22
C GLN A 515 -25.43 33.32 -16.74
N LEU A 516 -25.72 34.36 -15.96
CA LEU A 516 -25.41 34.39 -14.53
C LEU A 516 -26.24 33.37 -13.72
N LYS A 517 -27.49 33.06 -14.11
CA LYS A 517 -28.26 31.95 -13.52
C LYS A 517 -27.64 30.59 -13.87
N GLU A 518 -27.20 30.38 -15.10
CA GLU A 518 -26.50 29.15 -15.52
C GLU A 518 -25.17 28.99 -14.77
N GLU A 519 -24.41 30.09 -14.57
CA GLU A 519 -23.24 30.10 -13.70
C GLU A 519 -23.57 29.79 -12.23
N ILE A 520 -24.63 30.39 -11.66
CA ILE A 520 -25.04 30.12 -10.27
C ILE A 520 -25.43 28.65 -10.12
N THR A 521 -26.30 28.13 -10.98
CA THR A 521 -26.74 26.73 -10.91
C THR A 521 -25.60 25.74 -11.14
N THR A 522 -24.63 26.02 -12.01
CA THR A 522 -23.45 25.16 -12.18
C THR A 522 -22.49 25.24 -10.99
N LYS A 523 -22.37 26.41 -10.34
CA LYS A 523 -21.65 26.58 -9.05
C LYS A 523 -22.37 25.83 -7.92
N ASP A 524 -23.70 25.89 -7.83
CA ASP A 524 -24.50 25.14 -6.84
C ASP A 524 -24.33 23.62 -7.00
N HIS A 525 -24.42 23.10 -8.23
CA HIS A 525 -24.15 21.68 -8.52
C HIS A 525 -22.70 21.27 -8.16
N SER A 526 -21.75 22.21 -8.20
CA SER A 526 -20.37 21.97 -7.81
C SER A 526 -20.19 22.01 -6.29
N LEU A 527 -20.83 22.97 -5.60
CA LEU A 527 -20.88 23.04 -4.13
C LEU A 527 -21.54 21.80 -3.51
N VAL A 528 -22.61 21.27 -4.12
CA VAL A 528 -23.25 20.01 -3.68
C VAL A 528 -22.30 18.82 -3.84
N LYS A 529 -21.54 18.73 -4.94
CA LYS A 529 -20.52 17.68 -5.13
C LYS A 529 -19.41 17.79 -4.09
N GLU A 530 -18.89 19.00 -3.84
CA GLU A 530 -17.88 19.23 -2.81
C GLU A 530 -18.42 18.91 -1.40
N HIS A 531 -19.67 19.23 -1.10
CA HIS A 531 -20.30 18.87 0.18
C HIS A 531 -20.38 17.34 0.37
N PHE A 532 -20.74 16.58 -0.68
CA PHE A 532 -20.70 15.10 -0.62
C PHE A 532 -19.27 14.55 -0.54
N SER A 533 -18.30 15.17 -1.23
CA SER A 533 -16.87 14.85 -1.14
C SER A 533 -16.36 15.05 0.29
N HIS A 534 -16.58 16.22 0.87
CA HIS A 534 -16.21 16.56 2.24
C HIS A 534 -16.89 15.63 3.27
N GLN A 535 -18.17 15.28 3.09
CA GLN A 535 -18.86 14.34 3.98
C GLN A 535 -18.29 12.91 3.88
N LYS A 536 -17.82 12.49 2.70
CA LYS A 536 -17.09 11.22 2.52
C LYS A 536 -15.74 11.26 3.24
N VAL A 537 -14.97 12.35 3.06
CA VAL A 537 -13.67 12.54 3.72
C VAL A 537 -13.79 12.62 5.25
N GLU A 538 -14.82 13.27 5.81
CA GLU A 538 -15.06 13.25 7.26
C GLU A 538 -15.40 11.85 7.77
N LYS A 539 -16.18 11.05 7.04
CA LYS A 539 -16.45 9.64 7.41
C LYS A 539 -15.18 8.79 7.38
N GLU A 540 -14.32 8.97 6.38
CA GLU A 540 -13.02 8.28 6.27
C GLU A 540 -12.07 8.72 7.39
N LYS A 541 -12.03 10.01 7.71
CA LYS A 541 -11.29 10.60 8.85
C LYS A 541 -11.80 10.10 10.21
N GLU A 542 -13.11 9.90 10.38
CA GLU A 542 -13.70 9.30 11.57
C GLU A 542 -13.33 7.81 11.70
N GLN A 543 -13.39 7.06 10.60
CA GLN A 543 -12.94 5.66 10.54
C GLN A 543 -11.44 5.55 10.89
N LEU A 544 -10.58 6.38 10.29
CA LEU A 544 -9.15 6.41 10.58
C LEU A 544 -8.84 6.80 12.03
N LYS A 545 -9.59 7.73 12.66
CA LYS A 545 -9.48 7.99 14.12
C LYS A 545 -9.84 6.76 14.95
N ASN A 546 -10.89 6.03 14.57
CA ASN A 546 -11.35 4.84 15.29
C ASN A 546 -10.36 3.67 15.14
N GLU A 547 -9.75 3.50 13.97
CA GLU A 547 -8.67 2.52 13.78
C GLU A 547 -7.38 2.94 14.49
N LEU A 548 -6.98 4.21 14.43
CA LEU A 548 -5.81 4.74 15.13
C LEU A 548 -5.94 4.64 16.67
N THR A 549 -7.12 4.87 17.22
CA THR A 549 -7.37 4.66 18.67
C THR A 549 -7.43 3.19 19.05
N LYS A 550 -7.92 2.30 18.17
CA LYS A 550 -7.82 0.84 18.35
C LYS A 550 -6.37 0.37 18.35
N ILE A 551 -5.57 0.81 17.38
CA ILE A 551 -4.13 0.50 17.29
C ILE A 551 -3.40 0.99 18.54
N ARG A 552 -3.60 2.24 18.98
CA ARG A 552 -3.01 2.76 20.23
C ARG A 552 -3.32 1.90 21.46
N LYS A 553 -4.57 1.44 21.62
CA LYS A 553 -4.95 0.51 22.70
C LYS A 553 -4.26 -0.84 22.58
N GLN A 554 -4.09 -1.36 21.36
CA GLN A 554 -3.35 -2.60 21.12
C GLN A 554 -1.85 -2.43 21.44
N THR A 555 -1.20 -1.36 20.98
CA THR A 555 0.19 -1.02 21.33
C THR A 555 0.37 -0.93 22.85
N GLN A 556 -0.48 -0.18 23.56
CA GLN A 556 -0.41 -0.05 25.01
C GLN A 556 -0.58 -1.40 25.74
N SER A 557 -1.45 -2.30 25.24
CA SER A 557 -1.57 -3.64 25.79
C SER A 557 -0.35 -4.53 25.51
N SER A 558 0.30 -4.37 24.36
CA SER A 558 1.56 -5.05 24.03
C SER A 558 2.72 -4.54 24.88
N GLU A 559 2.83 -3.23 25.10
CA GLU A 559 3.81 -2.62 26.01
C GLU A 559 3.66 -3.17 27.44
N GLN A 560 2.43 -3.28 27.95
CA GLN A 560 2.16 -3.91 29.25
C GLN A 560 2.59 -5.39 29.29
N ILE A 561 2.37 -6.15 28.21
CA ILE A 561 2.83 -7.55 28.11
C ILE A 561 4.36 -7.63 28.07
N ILE A 562 5.02 -6.74 27.32
CA ILE A 562 6.50 -6.67 27.24
C ILE A 562 7.07 -6.34 28.62
N ASN A 563 6.59 -5.31 29.31
CA ASN A 563 7.07 -4.93 30.64
C ASN A 563 6.91 -6.08 31.67
N ASN A 564 5.81 -6.83 31.60
CA ASN A 564 5.60 -8.01 32.43
C ASN A 564 6.57 -9.16 32.09
N GLN A 565 6.89 -9.35 30.81
CA GLN A 565 7.87 -10.34 30.36
C GLN A 565 9.30 -9.92 30.74
N GLU A 566 9.67 -8.64 30.64
CA GLU A 566 10.95 -8.13 31.10
C GLU A 566 11.15 -8.33 32.60
N PHE A 567 10.11 -8.09 33.41
CA PHE A 567 10.15 -8.37 34.85
C PHE A 567 10.36 -9.86 35.17
N GLU A 568 9.65 -10.76 34.46
CA GLU A 568 9.85 -12.20 34.66
C GLU A 568 11.21 -12.67 34.13
N ILE A 569 11.74 -12.08 33.05
CA ILE A 569 13.11 -12.30 32.57
C ILE A 569 14.14 -11.86 33.62
N GLN A 570 13.98 -10.69 34.25
CA GLN A 570 14.86 -10.22 35.33
C GLN A 570 14.83 -11.19 36.53
N LYS A 571 13.65 -11.64 36.93
CA LYS A 571 13.44 -12.62 38.02
C LYS A 571 14.07 -13.99 37.70
N LEU A 572 13.87 -14.51 36.48
CA LEU A 572 14.51 -15.74 36.02
C LEU A 572 16.04 -15.59 35.93
N THR A 573 16.54 -14.42 35.51
CA THR A 573 17.99 -14.12 35.46
C THR A 573 18.60 -14.10 36.87
N GLN A 574 17.89 -13.57 37.87
CA GLN A 574 18.32 -13.65 39.27
C GLN A 574 18.38 -15.11 39.75
N ILE A 575 17.32 -15.90 39.52
CA ILE A 575 17.28 -17.32 39.90
C ILE A 575 18.40 -18.11 39.22
N MET A 576 18.71 -17.81 37.95
CA MET A 576 19.86 -18.39 37.24
C MET A 576 21.19 -18.04 37.92
N ARG A 577 21.43 -16.77 38.29
CA ARG A 577 22.64 -16.37 39.02
C ARG A 577 22.76 -17.10 40.35
N GLU A 578 21.68 -17.17 41.14
CA GLU A 578 21.67 -17.84 42.44
C GLU A 578 21.98 -19.35 42.29
N ALA A 579 21.46 -19.99 41.24
CA ALA A 579 21.77 -21.38 40.91
C ALA A 579 23.21 -21.58 40.37
N GLU A 580 23.76 -20.63 39.61
CA GLU A 580 25.16 -20.66 39.15
C GLU A 580 26.15 -20.48 40.30
N GLU A 581 25.87 -19.57 41.23
CA GLU A 581 26.65 -19.39 42.46
C GLU A 581 26.60 -20.64 43.34
N GLU A 582 25.44 -21.29 43.48
CA GLU A 582 25.29 -22.53 44.21
C GLU A 582 26.04 -23.69 43.54
N ARG A 583 25.95 -23.83 42.21
CA ARG A 583 26.76 -24.80 41.45
C ARG A 583 28.26 -24.55 41.66
N ALA A 584 28.69 -23.29 41.71
CA ALA A 584 30.08 -22.91 41.94
C ALA A 584 30.54 -23.10 43.41
N ARG A 585 29.64 -23.16 44.39
CA ARG A 585 29.92 -23.62 45.75
C ARG A 585 30.13 -25.13 45.77
N GLN A 586 29.16 -25.89 45.26
CA GLN A 586 29.21 -27.35 45.19
C GLN A 586 30.42 -27.88 44.40
N GLU A 587 30.83 -27.21 43.32
CA GLU A 587 32.02 -27.59 42.56
C GLU A 587 33.33 -27.41 43.37
N LYS A 588 33.41 -26.40 44.24
CA LYS A 588 34.56 -26.20 45.14
C LYS A 588 34.61 -27.27 46.22
N GLU A 589 33.46 -27.61 46.81
CA GLU A 589 33.35 -28.69 47.80
C GLU A 589 33.72 -30.04 47.18
N TYR A 590 33.22 -30.35 45.98
CA TYR A 590 33.59 -31.56 45.25
C TYR A 590 35.10 -31.64 44.93
N ARG A 591 35.72 -30.52 44.54
CA ARG A 591 37.18 -30.42 44.36
C ARG A 591 37.95 -30.62 45.67
N ALA A 592 37.43 -30.15 46.80
CA ALA A 592 38.01 -30.39 48.12
C ALA A 592 37.95 -31.87 48.50
N ILE A 593 36.79 -32.52 48.34
CA ILE A 593 36.58 -33.96 48.57
C ILE A 593 37.49 -34.82 47.68
N ILE A 594 37.72 -34.42 46.42
CA ILE A 594 38.73 -35.05 45.56
C ILE A 594 40.13 -34.93 46.16
N SER A 595 40.53 -33.74 46.61
CA SER A 595 41.87 -33.54 47.20
C SER A 595 42.06 -34.34 48.50
N GLU A 596 41.04 -34.44 49.35
CA GLU A 596 41.05 -35.28 50.55
C GLU A 596 41.15 -36.77 50.19
N ARG A 597 40.35 -37.25 49.23
CA ARG A 597 40.42 -38.61 48.68
C ARG A 597 41.82 -38.93 48.16
N ASP A 598 42.46 -38.01 47.45
CA ASP A 598 43.77 -38.23 46.82
C ASP A 598 44.91 -38.18 47.84
N ILE A 599 44.78 -37.36 48.90
CA ILE A 599 45.66 -37.38 50.07
C ILE A 599 45.51 -38.71 50.83
N LEU A 600 44.29 -39.15 51.12
CA LEU A 600 44.01 -40.41 51.83
C LEU A 600 44.45 -41.63 51.01
N GLY A 601 44.21 -41.63 49.70
CA GLY A 601 44.71 -42.65 48.78
C GLY A 601 46.24 -42.72 48.77
N SER A 602 46.92 -41.56 48.74
CA SER A 602 48.38 -41.48 48.84
C SER A 602 48.90 -41.99 50.19
N GLN A 603 48.21 -41.73 51.29
CA GLN A 603 48.54 -42.28 52.62
C GLN A 603 48.33 -43.79 52.68
N LEU A 604 47.23 -44.30 52.09
CA LEU A 604 46.92 -45.72 52.05
C LEU A 604 47.93 -46.52 51.21
N ILE A 605 48.37 -45.97 50.08
CA ILE A 605 49.44 -46.57 49.24
C ILE A 605 50.72 -46.68 50.07
N ARG A 606 51.19 -45.59 50.70
CA ARG A 606 52.38 -45.61 51.56
C ARG A 606 52.27 -46.61 52.71
N ARG A 607 51.09 -46.71 53.34
CA ARG A 607 50.83 -47.69 54.41
C ARG A 607 50.85 -49.13 53.90
N ASN A 608 50.38 -49.39 52.69
CA ASN A 608 50.48 -50.70 52.05
C ASN A 608 51.94 -51.05 51.66
N GLU A 609 52.73 -50.07 51.22
CA GLU A 609 54.17 -50.23 50.97
C GLU A 609 54.97 -50.49 52.28
N GLU A 610 54.66 -49.76 53.35
CA GLU A 610 55.19 -50.00 54.70
C GLU A 610 54.85 -51.42 55.18
N LEU A 611 53.59 -51.85 55.03
CA LEU A 611 53.14 -53.22 55.38
C LEU A 611 53.84 -54.29 54.53
N ALA A 612 53.96 -54.10 53.21
CA ALA A 612 54.68 -55.03 52.34
C ALA A 612 56.16 -55.15 52.72
N SER A 613 56.81 -54.02 53.06
CA SER A 613 58.18 -53.99 53.59
C SER A 613 58.30 -54.77 54.89
N LEU A 614 57.31 -54.64 55.80
CA LEU A 614 57.27 -55.39 57.06
C LEU A 614 57.03 -56.90 56.83
N TYR A 615 56.14 -57.29 55.92
CA TYR A 615 55.91 -58.70 55.59
C TYR A 615 57.15 -59.37 54.99
N GLU A 616 57.87 -58.70 54.08
CA GLU A 616 59.15 -59.25 53.57
C GLU A 616 60.25 -59.28 54.65
N LYS A 617 60.32 -58.28 55.54
CA LYS A 617 61.23 -58.33 56.71
C LYS A 617 60.93 -59.54 57.62
N ILE A 618 59.66 -59.77 57.94
CA ILE A 618 59.22 -60.93 58.75
C ILE A 618 59.55 -62.24 58.03
N LYS A 619 59.27 -62.34 56.72
CA LYS A 619 59.57 -63.52 55.89
C LYS A 619 61.07 -63.81 55.81
N LEU A 620 61.91 -62.78 55.68
CA LEU A 620 63.37 -62.91 55.75
C LEU A 620 63.84 -63.34 57.15
N GLN A 621 63.30 -62.76 58.22
CA GLN A 621 63.61 -63.16 59.60
C GLN A 621 63.19 -64.61 59.90
N MET A 622 62.01 -65.05 59.45
CA MET A 622 61.56 -66.44 59.56
C MET A 622 62.44 -67.40 58.76
N SER A 623 62.92 -66.99 57.58
CA SER A 623 63.87 -67.78 56.78
C SER A 623 65.23 -67.90 57.48
N ALA A 624 65.74 -66.82 58.07
CA ALA A 624 66.95 -66.84 58.89
C ALA A 624 66.79 -67.69 60.15
N LEU A 625 65.66 -67.57 60.86
CA LEU A 625 65.34 -68.35 62.05
C LEU A 625 65.26 -69.85 61.75
N ARG A 626 64.57 -70.27 60.67
CA ARG A 626 64.51 -71.67 60.23
C ARG A 626 65.88 -72.23 59.83
N LYS A 627 66.75 -71.41 59.23
CA LYS A 627 68.14 -71.80 58.95
C LYS A 627 68.94 -72.00 60.24
N GLY A 628 68.83 -71.07 61.19
CA GLY A 628 69.46 -71.18 62.51
C GLY A 628 68.95 -72.36 63.33
N GLU A 629 67.64 -72.62 63.31
CA GLU A 629 67.01 -73.80 63.92
C GLU A 629 67.50 -75.11 63.30
N SER A 630 67.61 -75.18 61.97
CA SER A 630 68.16 -76.35 61.27
C SER A 630 69.63 -76.59 61.64
N GLN A 631 70.45 -75.53 61.65
CA GLN A 631 71.85 -75.59 62.09
C GLN A 631 71.98 -75.99 63.57
N PHE A 632 71.16 -75.45 64.46
CA PHE A 632 71.13 -75.80 65.87
C PHE A 632 70.69 -77.25 66.09
N ASN A 633 69.73 -77.75 65.32
CA ASN A 633 69.29 -79.14 65.38
C ASN A 633 70.35 -80.11 64.85
N ALA A 634 71.10 -79.73 63.80
CA ALA A 634 72.26 -80.47 63.31
C ALA A 634 73.36 -80.54 64.38
N LEU A 635 73.81 -79.39 64.90
CA LEU A 635 74.80 -79.30 65.99
C LEU A 635 74.35 -80.04 67.26
N SER A 636 73.05 -80.04 67.56
CA SER A 636 72.49 -80.85 68.66
C SER A 636 72.47 -82.35 68.32
N GLY A 637 72.30 -82.72 67.06
CA GLY A 637 72.48 -84.09 66.56
C GLY A 637 73.92 -84.58 66.73
N ASP A 638 74.89 -83.75 66.37
CA ASP A 638 76.32 -83.99 66.51
C ASP A 638 76.74 -84.02 67.98
N LEU A 639 76.29 -83.08 68.81
CA LEU A 639 76.51 -83.15 70.26
C LEU A 639 75.96 -84.45 70.86
N ARG A 640 74.79 -84.92 70.39
CA ARG A 640 74.23 -86.23 70.77
C ARG A 640 75.00 -87.41 70.15
N SER A 641 75.76 -87.25 69.08
CA SER A 641 76.64 -88.29 68.51
C SER A 641 77.97 -88.35 69.27
N LEU A 642 78.61 -87.20 69.55
CA LEU A 642 79.78 -87.10 70.41
C LEU A 642 79.49 -87.58 71.84
N GLN A 643 78.33 -87.23 72.42
CA GLN A 643 77.91 -87.79 73.72
C GLN A 643 77.69 -89.31 73.68
N ARG A 644 77.47 -89.91 72.50
CA ARG A 644 77.42 -91.38 72.35
C ARG A 644 78.83 -91.96 72.19
N THR A 645 79.71 -91.37 71.38
CA THR A 645 81.11 -91.85 71.25
C THR A 645 81.87 -91.69 72.57
N VAL A 646 81.72 -90.58 73.28
CA VAL A 646 82.28 -90.40 74.64
C VAL A 646 81.76 -91.48 75.60
N ARG A 647 80.47 -91.84 75.56
CA ARG A 647 79.92 -92.95 76.38
C ARG A 647 80.42 -94.34 75.95
N VAL A 648 80.72 -94.55 74.67
CA VAL A 648 81.36 -95.79 74.17
C VAL A 648 82.81 -95.85 74.65
N LEU A 649 83.61 -94.80 74.41
CA LEU A 649 84.98 -94.66 74.88
C LEU A 649 85.09 -94.78 76.40
N HIS A 650 84.12 -94.29 77.18
CA HIS A 650 84.12 -94.47 78.64
C HIS A 650 83.84 -95.93 79.06
N ARG A 651 83.03 -96.68 78.30
CA ARG A 651 82.80 -98.12 78.52
C ARG A 651 84.02 -98.94 78.08
N GLU A 652 84.67 -98.57 76.99
CA GLU A 652 85.91 -99.19 76.53
C GLU A 652 87.05 -98.93 77.52
N ARG A 653 87.20 -97.69 78.00
CA ARG A 653 88.13 -97.36 79.09
C ARG A 653 87.78 -98.14 80.37
N LYS A 654 86.50 -98.33 80.71
CA LYS A 654 86.11 -99.16 81.87
C LYS A 654 86.49 -100.63 81.67
N LYS A 655 86.24 -101.22 80.50
CA LYS A 655 86.68 -102.59 80.15
C LYS A 655 88.20 -102.75 80.19
N LEU A 656 88.94 -101.79 79.64
CA LEU A 656 90.40 -101.76 79.70
C LEU A 656 90.89 -101.63 81.14
N ASN A 657 90.21 -100.83 81.98
CA ASN A 657 90.54 -100.70 83.40
C ASN A 657 90.16 -101.95 84.21
N GLU A 658 89.13 -102.69 83.81
CA GLU A 658 88.77 -104.00 84.37
C GLU A 658 89.80 -105.08 83.99
N GLN A 659 90.30 -105.05 82.74
CA GLN A 659 91.43 -105.88 82.30
C GLN A 659 92.72 -105.51 83.05
N VAL A 660 92.99 -104.21 83.26
CA VAL A 660 94.13 -103.73 84.08
C VAL A 660 93.98 -104.13 85.55
N SER A 661 92.77 -104.22 86.12
CA SER A 661 92.59 -104.74 87.48
C SER A 661 92.86 -106.24 87.62
N GLY A 662 92.91 -107.00 86.52
CA GLY A 662 93.42 -108.37 86.51
C GLY A 662 94.95 -108.48 86.46
N ILE A 663 95.67 -107.39 86.14
CA ILE A 663 97.14 -107.37 86.14
C ILE A 663 97.72 -107.63 87.54
N PRO A 664 97.30 -106.99 88.65
CA PRO A 664 97.86 -107.32 89.97
C PRO A 664 97.56 -108.76 90.43
N GLU A 665 96.45 -109.37 90.00
CA GLU A 665 96.22 -110.82 90.22
C GLU A 665 97.24 -111.65 89.45
N LEU A 666 97.46 -111.33 88.16
CA LEU A 666 98.50 -111.95 87.34
C LEU A 666 99.91 -111.68 87.86
N ASP A 667 100.20 -110.53 88.46
CA ASP A 667 101.49 -110.23 89.11
C ASP A 667 101.65 -111.04 90.39
N THR A 668 100.60 -111.24 91.19
CA THR A 668 100.68 -112.15 92.35
C THR A 668 100.82 -113.61 91.92
N GLU A 669 100.24 -114.00 90.79
CA GLU A 669 100.39 -115.33 90.19
C GLU A 669 101.77 -115.49 89.54
N ILE A 670 102.35 -114.44 88.94
CA ILE A 670 103.75 -114.40 88.50
C ILE A 670 104.67 -114.52 89.72
N ILE A 671 104.42 -113.81 90.83
CA ILE A 671 105.22 -113.95 92.06
C ILE A 671 105.05 -115.34 92.69
N ARG A 672 103.85 -115.96 92.59
CA ARG A 672 103.64 -117.36 92.99
C ARG A 672 104.45 -118.30 92.10
N LEU A 673 104.33 -118.16 90.79
CA LEU A 673 105.06 -118.95 89.79
C LEU A 673 106.57 -118.68 89.83
N GLU A 674 107.04 -117.50 90.24
CA GLU A 674 108.46 -117.19 90.44
C GLU A 674 108.98 -117.78 91.74
N ARG A 675 108.16 -117.87 92.81
CA ARG A 675 108.49 -118.63 94.02
C ARG A 675 108.49 -120.13 93.76
N GLU A 676 107.53 -120.64 92.99
CA GLU A 676 107.48 -122.03 92.55
C GLU A 676 108.62 -122.34 91.57
N ILE A 677 108.97 -121.43 90.65
CA ILE A 677 110.16 -121.55 89.80
C ILE A 677 111.45 -121.36 90.61
N ALA A 678 111.48 -120.61 91.72
CA ALA A 678 112.65 -120.53 92.60
C ALA A 678 112.81 -121.81 93.44
N GLN A 679 111.72 -122.35 93.97
CA GLN A 679 111.70 -123.66 94.62
C GLN A 679 112.08 -124.76 93.64
N GLU A 680 111.41 -124.86 92.49
CA GLU A 680 111.72 -125.83 91.45
C GLU A 680 113.08 -125.55 90.79
N ARG A 681 113.66 -124.34 90.78
CA ARG A 681 115.07 -124.12 90.40
C ARG A 681 116.05 -124.57 91.49
N SER A 682 115.69 -124.47 92.77
CA SER A 682 116.50 -125.01 93.87
C SER A 682 116.47 -126.54 93.86
N LYS A 683 115.29 -127.09 93.60
CA LYS A 683 115.01 -128.51 93.40
C LYS A 683 115.63 -129.04 92.12
N VAL A 684 115.57 -128.32 91.00
CA VAL A 684 116.27 -128.62 89.74
C VAL A 684 117.76 -128.37 89.86
N LYS A 685 118.26 -127.57 90.82
CA LYS A 685 119.70 -127.51 91.10
C LYS A 685 120.15 -128.81 91.79
N ALA A 686 119.51 -129.19 92.89
CA ALA A 686 119.74 -130.49 93.53
C ALA A 686 119.52 -131.67 92.55
N LEU A 687 118.45 -131.65 91.76
CA LEU A 687 118.16 -132.67 90.75
C LEU A 687 118.99 -132.53 89.46
N SER A 688 119.77 -131.47 89.27
CA SER A 688 120.78 -131.39 88.19
C SER A 688 122.12 -131.91 88.70
N ASP A 689 122.43 -131.69 89.98
CA ASP A 689 123.51 -132.39 90.68
C ASP A 689 123.24 -133.91 90.73
N GLU A 690 121.96 -134.34 90.76
CA GLU A 690 121.55 -135.77 90.68
C GLU A 690 121.23 -136.29 89.24
N MET A 691 120.89 -135.43 88.26
CA MET A 691 120.60 -135.83 86.86
C MET A 691 121.70 -135.45 85.86
N GLU A 692 122.97 -135.67 86.23
CA GLU A 692 124.10 -135.60 85.28
C GLU A 692 124.06 -136.72 84.19
N ARG A 693 123.00 -137.54 84.14
CA ARG A 693 122.62 -138.49 83.06
C ARG A 693 121.06 -138.55 82.89
N PRO A 694 120.50 -138.77 81.67
CA PRO A 694 119.64 -137.70 81.11
C PRO A 694 118.39 -138.06 80.22
N LEU A 695 117.66 -137.02 79.75
CA LEU A 695 116.82 -136.85 78.50
C LEU A 695 115.32 -137.33 78.36
N ASN A 696 114.34 -136.39 78.44
CA ASN A 696 113.57 -135.67 77.35
C ASN A 696 112.94 -136.42 76.10
N VAL A 697 111.85 -136.03 75.34
CA VAL A 697 110.89 -134.85 75.25
C VAL A 697 109.70 -134.96 74.19
N HIS A 698 108.53 -134.23 74.37
CA HIS A 698 107.47 -133.71 73.39
C HIS A 698 106.42 -134.60 72.59
N ARG A 699 105.36 -134.12 71.83
CA ARG A 699 104.22 -133.10 72.00
C ARG A 699 103.29 -132.77 70.74
N TRP A 700 101.92 -132.82 70.84
CA TRP A 700 100.80 -132.10 70.07
C TRP A 700 100.52 -132.37 68.54
N ARG A 701 99.45 -131.90 67.79
CA ARG A 701 97.97 -131.54 67.92
C ARG A 701 97.32 -131.20 66.50
N LYS A 702 95.96 -131.21 66.25
CA LYS A 702 95.29 -130.82 64.94
C LYS A 702 93.77 -130.35 64.95
N LEU A 703 93.31 -129.62 63.88
CA LEU A 703 91.97 -129.45 63.19
C LEU A 703 90.77 -128.51 63.67
N GLU A 704 89.63 -128.48 62.91
CA GLU A 704 88.81 -127.30 62.41
C GLU A 704 87.23 -127.36 62.49
N SER A 705 86.52 -126.31 61.98
CA SER A 705 85.10 -126.21 61.46
C SER A 705 83.91 -125.92 62.45
N SER A 706 82.68 -125.42 62.10
CA SER A 706 82.06 -124.59 61.01
C SER A 706 80.55 -124.22 61.34
N ASP A 707 79.86 -123.28 60.65
CA ASP A 707 78.50 -122.75 61.07
C ASP A 707 77.45 -122.35 59.95
N PRO A 708 76.10 -122.35 60.18
CA PRO A 708 75.05 -122.27 59.13
C PRO A 708 74.24 -120.96 58.88
N GLU A 709 74.38 -119.84 59.61
CA GLU A 709 73.37 -118.73 59.60
C GLU A 709 72.95 -118.13 58.23
N ARG A 710 73.83 -118.19 57.22
CA ARG A 710 73.76 -117.33 56.01
C ARG A 710 72.48 -117.46 55.16
N PHE A 711 71.78 -118.60 55.19
CA PHE A 711 70.57 -118.81 54.39
C PHE A 711 69.33 -118.08 54.95
N ALA A 712 69.28 -117.86 56.27
CA ALA A 712 68.11 -117.27 56.94
C ALA A 712 67.91 -115.78 56.59
N LEU A 713 69.00 -115.02 56.42
CA LEU A 713 68.93 -113.60 56.05
C LEU A 713 68.35 -113.40 54.64
N ILE A 714 68.65 -114.28 53.68
CA ILE A 714 68.27 -114.11 52.27
C ILE A 714 66.75 -114.15 52.10
N LYS A 715 66.07 -115.11 52.71
CA LYS A 715 64.58 -115.15 52.74
C LYS A 715 63.97 -113.92 53.39
N LYS A 716 64.62 -113.37 54.43
CA LYS A 716 64.14 -112.18 55.15
C LYS A 716 64.15 -110.95 54.24
N ILE A 717 65.25 -110.73 53.52
CA ILE A 717 65.42 -109.60 52.57
C ILE A 717 64.31 -109.56 51.52
N GLN A 718 64.03 -110.69 50.86
CA GLN A 718 62.97 -110.77 49.83
C GLN A 718 61.58 -110.43 50.39
N SER A 719 61.25 -110.88 51.61
CA SER A 719 59.96 -110.58 52.25
C SER A 719 59.75 -109.09 52.54
N THR A 720 60.84 -108.35 52.80
CA THR A 720 60.81 -106.88 52.96
C THR A 720 60.67 -106.13 51.64
N GLN A 721 61.21 -106.65 50.53
CA GLN A 721 61.14 -105.97 49.23
C GLN A 721 59.71 -105.92 48.67
N VAL A 722 58.93 -106.99 48.81
CA VAL A 722 57.51 -107.00 48.39
C VAL A 722 56.68 -105.99 49.20
N LYS A 723 56.86 -105.96 50.53
CA LYS A 723 56.16 -105.00 51.41
C LYS A 723 56.57 -103.54 51.18
N LEU A 724 57.78 -103.30 50.68
CA LEU A 724 58.23 -101.96 50.29
C LEU A 724 57.48 -101.49 49.04
N ILE A 725 57.27 -102.38 48.06
CA ILE A 725 56.54 -102.09 46.82
C ILE A 725 55.09 -101.71 47.12
N GLU A 726 54.36 -102.53 47.92
CA GLU A 726 52.99 -102.21 48.38
C GLU A 726 52.92 -100.82 49.04
N LYS A 727 53.90 -100.48 49.89
CA LYS A 727 53.93 -99.16 50.55
C LYS A 727 54.31 -98.01 49.63
N THR A 728 55.11 -98.22 48.59
CA THR A 728 55.34 -97.18 47.56
C THR A 728 54.09 -96.95 46.71
N GLU A 729 53.31 -97.98 46.39
CA GLU A 729 52.03 -97.83 45.69
C GLU A 729 50.98 -97.12 46.57
N GLU A 730 50.87 -97.48 47.85
CA GLU A 730 49.96 -96.80 48.79
C GLU A 730 50.33 -95.31 48.99
N VAL A 731 51.62 -94.97 48.96
CA VAL A 731 52.10 -93.57 49.00
C VAL A 731 51.79 -92.85 47.68
N ALA A 732 51.98 -93.50 46.52
CA ALA A 732 51.64 -92.91 45.22
C ALA A 732 50.13 -92.61 45.09
N LEU A 733 49.27 -93.53 45.54
CA LEU A 733 47.81 -93.33 45.58
C LEU A 733 47.42 -92.16 46.50
N LYS A 734 48.06 -92.04 47.68
CA LYS A 734 47.80 -90.92 48.61
C LYS A 734 48.33 -89.59 48.08
N ALA A 735 49.47 -89.58 47.39
CA ALA A 735 49.98 -88.38 46.72
C ALA A 735 49.00 -87.90 45.64
N LYS A 736 48.42 -88.81 44.85
CA LYS A 736 47.42 -88.47 43.84
C LYS A 736 46.11 -87.95 44.46
N GLN A 737 45.64 -88.54 45.57
CA GLN A 737 44.50 -88.01 46.34
C GLN A 737 44.77 -86.63 46.95
N ILE A 738 46.03 -86.32 47.30
CA ILE A 738 46.43 -84.97 47.73
C ILE A 738 46.38 -84.00 46.55
N GLU A 739 46.94 -84.35 45.39
CA GLU A 739 46.90 -83.51 44.17
C GLU A 739 45.45 -83.20 43.74
N GLU A 740 44.56 -84.20 43.77
CA GLU A 740 43.13 -84.04 43.49
C GLU A 740 42.44 -83.12 44.53
N LYS A 741 42.78 -83.24 45.81
CA LYS A 741 42.26 -82.35 46.87
C LYS A 741 42.86 -80.94 46.84
N GLU A 742 44.09 -80.77 46.41
CA GLU A 742 44.71 -79.45 46.24
C GLU A 742 44.10 -78.70 45.05
N LYS A 743 43.78 -79.40 43.94
CA LYS A 743 42.99 -78.82 42.85
C LYS A 743 41.60 -78.40 43.32
N LEU A 744 40.87 -79.30 43.99
CA LEU A 744 39.57 -78.99 44.59
C LEU A 744 39.64 -77.83 45.60
N TYR A 745 40.71 -77.72 46.38
CA TYR A 745 40.92 -76.62 47.34
C TYR A 745 41.23 -75.30 46.63
N VAL A 746 42.01 -75.30 45.55
CA VAL A 746 42.26 -74.11 44.72
C VAL A 746 40.99 -73.68 43.98
N GLU A 747 40.22 -74.62 43.43
CA GLU A 747 38.92 -74.35 42.81
C GLU A 747 37.91 -73.78 43.82
N LEU A 748 37.78 -74.41 45.00
CA LEU A 748 36.90 -73.92 46.07
C LEU A 748 37.36 -72.55 46.59
N LYS A 749 38.67 -72.30 46.69
CA LYS A 749 39.23 -70.99 47.05
C LYS A 749 38.96 -69.93 45.97
N ASN A 750 39.00 -70.30 44.68
CA ASN A 750 38.64 -69.42 43.57
C ASN A 750 37.12 -69.15 43.50
N VAL A 751 36.28 -70.08 43.96
CA VAL A 751 34.84 -69.86 44.13
C VAL A 751 34.56 -68.97 45.34
N LEU A 752 35.22 -69.19 46.49
CA LEU A 752 35.11 -68.32 47.67
C LEU A 752 35.62 -66.89 47.39
N ALA A 753 36.72 -66.73 46.65
CA ALA A 753 37.21 -65.43 46.19
C ALA A 753 36.30 -64.75 45.15
N ARG A 754 35.28 -65.45 44.64
CA ARG A 754 34.21 -64.89 43.79
C ARG A 754 32.88 -64.70 44.54
N GLN A 755 32.77 -65.13 45.79
CA GLN A 755 31.61 -64.85 46.63
C GLN A 755 31.79 -63.48 47.29
N PRO A 756 30.81 -62.56 47.19
CA PRO A 756 30.86 -61.29 47.90
C PRO A 756 30.84 -61.54 49.42
N GLY A 757 31.71 -60.84 50.16
CA GLY A 757 31.71 -60.87 51.62
C GLY A 757 30.42 -60.29 52.21
N PRO A 758 30.14 -60.49 53.52
CA PRO A 758 28.89 -60.09 54.15
C PRO A 758 28.57 -58.59 53.97
N GLU A 759 29.56 -57.70 54.09
CA GLU A 759 29.38 -56.27 53.83
C GLU A 759 28.94 -55.97 52.39
N VAL A 760 29.45 -56.72 51.40
CA VAL A 760 29.07 -56.58 49.99
C VAL A 760 27.69 -57.20 49.75
N ALA A 761 27.28 -58.22 50.52
CA ALA A 761 25.93 -58.77 50.50
C ALA A 761 24.91 -57.78 51.11
N GLU A 762 25.24 -57.11 52.21
CA GLU A 762 24.42 -56.02 52.79
C GLU A 762 24.32 -54.83 51.84
N GLN A 763 25.43 -54.40 51.22
CA GLN A 763 25.42 -53.42 50.14
C GLN A 763 24.55 -53.88 48.97
N LEU A 764 24.56 -55.17 48.60
CA LEU A 764 23.68 -55.72 47.56
C LEU A 764 22.20 -55.66 47.96
N VAL A 765 21.85 -55.84 49.24
CA VAL A 765 20.47 -55.65 49.74
C VAL A 765 20.07 -54.17 49.66
N VAL A 766 20.94 -53.25 50.10
CA VAL A 766 20.72 -51.80 50.01
C VAL A 766 20.61 -51.34 48.55
N TYR A 767 21.45 -51.85 47.65
CA TYR A 767 21.35 -51.56 46.21
C TYR A 767 20.12 -52.22 45.58
N GLN A 768 19.67 -53.40 46.03
CA GLN A 768 18.40 -53.99 45.59
C GLN A 768 17.18 -53.21 46.09
N GLN A 769 17.23 -52.62 47.29
CA GLN A 769 16.17 -51.72 47.77
C GLN A 769 16.17 -50.42 46.97
N ASN A 770 17.32 -49.73 46.85
CA ASN A 770 17.46 -48.55 46.00
C ASN A 770 17.05 -48.81 44.54
N LEU A 771 17.36 -49.99 43.98
CA LEU A 771 16.96 -50.37 42.62
C LEU A 771 15.48 -50.72 42.52
N LYS A 772 14.86 -51.32 43.55
CA LYS A 772 13.40 -51.48 43.64
C LYS A 772 12.69 -50.13 43.75
N ASP A 773 13.21 -49.20 44.56
CA ASP A 773 12.64 -47.87 44.73
C ASP A 773 12.85 -47.00 43.48
N LYS A 774 13.97 -47.16 42.77
CA LYS A 774 14.15 -46.56 41.44
C LYS A 774 13.30 -47.22 40.37
N GLN A 775 13.10 -48.54 40.38
CA GLN A 775 12.13 -49.21 39.50
C GLN A 775 10.68 -48.80 39.84
N ARG A 776 10.38 -48.50 41.10
CA ARG A 776 9.09 -47.96 41.53
C ARG A 776 8.91 -46.53 41.04
N GLN A 777 9.88 -45.65 41.24
CA GLN A 777 9.88 -44.30 40.67
C GLN A 777 9.79 -44.32 39.14
N ILE A 778 10.48 -45.26 38.47
CA ILE A 778 10.35 -45.45 37.03
C ILE A 778 8.93 -45.90 36.67
N LYS A 779 8.31 -46.85 37.38
CA LYS A 779 6.92 -47.26 37.14
C LYS A 779 5.89 -46.17 37.43
N GLU A 780 6.14 -45.34 38.43
CA GLU A 780 5.31 -44.17 38.76
C GLU A 780 5.47 -43.10 37.65
N MET A 781 6.70 -42.82 37.17
CA MET A 781 6.94 -41.96 36.00
C MET A 781 6.44 -42.56 34.67
N GLU A 782 6.43 -43.89 34.51
CA GLU A 782 5.87 -44.58 33.35
C GLU A 782 4.35 -44.50 33.35
N ALA A 783 3.70 -44.66 34.52
CA ALA A 783 2.27 -44.45 34.69
C ALA A 783 1.88 -42.98 34.49
N ASP A 784 2.68 -42.02 34.99
CA ASP A 784 2.49 -40.60 34.70
C ASP A 784 2.65 -40.31 33.20
N LEU A 785 3.70 -40.85 32.55
CA LEU A 785 3.86 -40.78 31.09
C LEU A 785 2.69 -41.43 30.35
N GLU A 786 2.11 -42.50 30.87
CA GLU A 786 0.97 -43.19 30.27
C GLU A 786 -0.34 -42.41 30.44
N THR A 787 -0.57 -41.76 31.59
CA THR A 787 -1.69 -40.81 31.74
C THR A 787 -1.48 -39.51 30.95
N HIS A 788 -0.24 -39.05 30.77
CA HIS A 788 0.08 -37.93 29.88
C HIS A 788 -0.10 -38.32 28.40
N ARG A 789 0.26 -39.55 28.00
CA ARG A 789 -0.06 -40.11 26.67
C ARG A 789 -1.56 -40.27 26.49
N ALA A 790 -2.30 -40.71 27.51
CA ALA A 790 -3.76 -40.77 27.50
C ALA A 790 -4.35 -39.37 27.27
N LYS A 791 -3.97 -38.36 28.07
CA LYS A 791 -4.40 -36.96 27.89
C LYS A 791 -4.05 -36.40 26.51
N VAL A 792 -2.86 -36.70 25.98
CA VAL A 792 -2.46 -36.31 24.61
C VAL A 792 -3.31 -37.02 23.55
N ASN A 793 -3.74 -38.27 23.79
CA ASN A 793 -4.64 -38.99 22.89
C ASN A 793 -6.11 -38.56 23.04
N GLU A 794 -6.55 -38.16 24.23
CA GLU A 794 -7.83 -37.48 24.48
C GLU A 794 -7.85 -36.14 23.74
N TYR A 795 -6.83 -35.28 23.89
CA TYR A 795 -6.73 -34.03 23.12
C TYR A 795 -6.65 -34.26 21.61
N LYS A 796 -5.98 -35.32 21.13
CA LYS A 796 -6.04 -35.69 19.70
C LYS A 796 -7.43 -36.12 19.28
N PHE A 797 -8.13 -36.91 20.10
CA PHE A 797 -9.50 -37.34 19.82
C PHE A 797 -10.49 -36.18 19.88
N GLU A 798 -10.31 -35.20 20.79
CA GLU A 798 -11.05 -33.94 20.82
C GLU A 798 -10.74 -33.08 19.59
N ILE A 799 -9.47 -32.96 19.19
CA ILE A 799 -9.09 -32.25 17.96
C ILE A 799 -9.66 -32.94 16.73
N GLU A 800 -9.68 -34.27 16.66
CA GLU A 800 -10.34 -35.01 15.58
C GLU A 800 -11.86 -34.91 15.64
N ALA A 801 -12.47 -34.93 16.83
CA ALA A 801 -13.91 -34.73 17.02
C ALA A 801 -14.32 -33.31 16.64
N LEU A 802 -13.57 -32.28 17.02
CA LEU A 802 -13.77 -30.89 16.62
C LEU A 802 -13.52 -30.72 15.11
N ASN A 803 -12.53 -31.38 14.52
CA ASN A 803 -12.34 -31.41 13.06
C ASN A 803 -13.45 -32.19 12.35
N ASN A 804 -14.05 -33.20 12.97
CA ASN A 804 -15.20 -33.95 12.44
C ASN A 804 -16.49 -33.15 12.56
N GLN A 805 -16.68 -32.41 13.67
CA GLN A 805 -17.75 -31.43 13.84
C GLN A 805 -17.57 -30.26 12.87
N MET A 806 -16.36 -29.75 12.66
CA MET A 806 -16.07 -28.69 11.69
C MET A 806 -16.27 -29.17 10.25
N ARG A 807 -15.86 -30.41 9.91
CA ARG A 807 -16.18 -31.05 8.63
C ARG A 807 -17.69 -31.33 8.49
N GLY A 808 -18.37 -31.65 9.58
CA GLY A 808 -19.83 -31.81 9.67
C GLY A 808 -20.55 -30.49 9.39
N LEU A 809 -20.26 -29.45 10.17
CA LEU A 809 -20.72 -28.08 9.99
C LEU A 809 -20.37 -27.53 8.61
N LYS A 810 -19.21 -27.87 8.02
CA LYS A 810 -18.88 -27.50 6.63
C LYS A 810 -19.74 -28.26 5.62
N LYS A 811 -19.97 -29.57 5.81
CA LYS A 811 -20.93 -30.36 5.01
C LYS A 811 -22.37 -29.90 5.19
N ASP A 812 -22.75 -29.37 6.35
CA ASP A 812 -24.10 -28.91 6.68
C ASP A 812 -24.35 -27.46 6.32
N TYR A 813 -23.31 -26.63 6.33
CA TYR A 813 -23.28 -25.34 5.65
C TYR A 813 -23.40 -25.55 4.14
N ILE A 814 -22.62 -26.46 3.54
CA ILE A 814 -22.76 -26.82 2.13
C ILE A 814 -24.14 -27.42 1.82
N ARG A 815 -24.70 -28.30 2.67
CA ARG A 815 -26.07 -28.82 2.51
C ARG A 815 -27.16 -27.81 2.85
N ARG A 816 -26.89 -26.75 3.62
CA ARG A 816 -27.79 -25.60 3.79
C ARG A 816 -27.70 -24.67 2.59
N ASN A 817 -26.52 -24.41 2.04
CA ASN A 817 -26.34 -23.58 0.85
C ASN A 817 -26.88 -24.29 -0.40
N LEU A 818 -26.67 -25.61 -0.58
CA LEU A 818 -27.33 -26.38 -1.63
C LEU A 818 -28.85 -26.45 -1.42
N ARG A 819 -29.35 -26.56 -0.17
CA ARG A 819 -30.79 -26.48 0.08
C ARG A 819 -31.35 -25.08 -0.12
N HIS A 820 -30.59 -24.02 0.17
CA HIS A 820 -30.97 -22.65 -0.18
C HIS A 820 -30.91 -22.45 -1.69
N LEU A 821 -29.95 -23.00 -2.42
CA LEU A 821 -29.95 -23.00 -3.89
C LEU A 821 -31.12 -23.80 -4.45
N LEU A 822 -31.43 -24.99 -3.92
CA LEU A 822 -32.58 -25.81 -4.34
C LEU A 822 -33.91 -25.21 -3.93
N HIS A 823 -34.00 -24.48 -2.81
CA HIS A 823 -35.16 -23.68 -2.47
C HIS A 823 -35.24 -22.42 -3.32
N LEU A 824 -34.14 -21.75 -3.66
CA LEU A 824 -34.14 -20.61 -4.57
C LEU A 824 -34.55 -21.07 -5.98
N PHE A 825 -34.05 -22.22 -6.44
CA PHE A 825 -34.41 -22.81 -7.72
C PHE A 825 -35.86 -23.31 -7.70
N ARG A 826 -36.32 -23.97 -6.63
CA ARG A 826 -37.75 -24.31 -6.46
C ARG A 826 -38.64 -23.09 -6.27
N PHE A 827 -38.16 -22.00 -5.70
CA PHE A 827 -38.93 -20.76 -5.49
C PHE A 827 -38.92 -19.90 -6.75
N ILE A 828 -37.87 -19.93 -7.56
CA ILE A 828 -37.82 -19.36 -8.92
C ILE A 828 -38.69 -20.20 -9.87
N VAL A 829 -38.63 -21.53 -9.80
CA VAL A 829 -39.53 -22.41 -10.58
C VAL A 829 -40.97 -22.30 -10.08
N PHE A 830 -41.22 -22.14 -8.78
CA PHE A 830 -42.57 -21.89 -8.24
C PHE A 830 -43.07 -20.47 -8.53
N ILE A 831 -42.20 -19.45 -8.54
CA ILE A 831 -42.54 -18.11 -9.03
C ILE A 831 -42.84 -18.16 -10.52
N LEU A 832 -42.03 -18.84 -11.34
CA LEU A 832 -42.30 -19.02 -12.77
C LEU A 832 -43.60 -19.81 -12.99
N TRP A 833 -43.84 -20.88 -12.23
CA TRP A 833 -45.06 -21.68 -12.32
C TRP A 833 -46.29 -20.94 -11.79
N VAL A 834 -46.16 -20.11 -10.75
CA VAL A 834 -47.24 -19.24 -10.24
C VAL A 834 -47.45 -18.03 -11.16
N PHE A 835 -46.44 -17.44 -11.79
CA PHE A 835 -46.63 -16.45 -12.86
C PHE A 835 -47.27 -17.09 -14.10
N PHE A 836 -46.96 -18.35 -14.40
CA PHE A 836 -47.63 -19.10 -15.47
C PHE A 836 -49.08 -19.45 -15.09
N PHE A 837 -49.35 -19.88 -13.85
CA PHE A 837 -50.67 -20.30 -13.40
C PHE A 837 -51.59 -19.10 -13.06
N VAL A 838 -51.08 -18.03 -12.45
CA VAL A 838 -51.78 -16.75 -12.30
C VAL A 838 -51.93 -16.07 -13.65
N GLY A 839 -50.92 -16.15 -14.53
CA GLY A 839 -51.04 -15.71 -15.92
C GLY A 839 -52.18 -16.41 -16.66
N VAL A 840 -52.24 -17.75 -16.58
CA VAL A 840 -53.30 -18.57 -17.17
C VAL A 840 -54.66 -18.36 -16.48
N VAL A 841 -54.73 -18.21 -15.16
CA VAL A 841 -55.99 -17.92 -14.44
C VAL A 841 -56.50 -16.52 -14.76
N VAL A 842 -55.64 -15.50 -14.87
CA VAL A 842 -56.02 -14.17 -15.36
C VAL A 842 -56.46 -14.24 -16.83
N PHE A 843 -55.82 -15.05 -17.66
CA PHE A 843 -56.25 -15.27 -19.06
C PHE A 843 -57.61 -15.96 -19.15
N ILE A 844 -57.87 -16.96 -18.31
CA ILE A 844 -59.15 -17.68 -18.24
C ILE A 844 -60.26 -16.78 -17.70
N CYS A 845 -60.02 -16.02 -16.61
CA CYS A 845 -61.00 -15.08 -16.07
C CYS A 845 -61.35 -13.93 -17.05
N CYS A 846 -60.43 -13.55 -17.94
CA CYS A 846 -60.72 -12.59 -19.02
C CYS A 846 -61.27 -13.22 -20.31
N SER A 847 -61.48 -14.55 -20.36
CA SER A 847 -61.96 -15.26 -21.56
C SER A 847 -63.39 -15.80 -21.45
N VAL A 848 -64.05 -15.73 -20.29
CA VAL A 848 -65.45 -16.16 -20.12
C VAL A 848 -66.42 -15.00 -20.34
N SER A 849 -66.51 -14.55 -21.59
CA SER A 849 -67.55 -13.58 -22.05
C SER A 849 -67.88 -13.70 -23.55
N PHE A 850 -67.81 -14.91 -24.12
CA PHE A 850 -68.64 -15.33 -25.26
C PHE A 850 -68.66 -16.87 -25.36
N LEU A 851 -69.75 -17.48 -24.88
CA LEU A 851 -70.18 -18.85 -25.22
C LEU A 851 -71.06 -18.75 -26.50
N PRO A 852 -71.22 -19.83 -27.30
CA PRO A 852 -71.97 -21.03 -26.88
C PRO A 852 -71.16 -22.14 -26.20
#